data_AF-A0A661IRW7-F1
#
_entry.id   AF-A0A661IRW7-F1
#
_cell.length_a   1.000
_cell.length_b   1.000
_cell.length_c   1.000
_cell.angle_alpha   90.00
_cell.angle_beta   90.00
_cell.angle_gamma   90.00
#
_symmetry.space_group_name_H-M   'P 1'
#
loop_
_entity.id
_entity.type
_entity.pdbx_description
1 polymer ?
#
loop_
_entity_poly.entity_id
_entity_poly.type
_entity_poly.pdbx_seq_one_letter_code
_entity_poly.pdbx_strand_id
1 'polypeptide(L)'
;MIATTNLKEIRKIIEKYKDIEYRIINNTIGKNLILLKLKNENLMAELKDYDKYIQEIIFESDENEDKLFIKEIKSICKSNSISHRNISYINWNRKPTVEKINNVISGYSFKGGMGRSSTLAYLSYFFYLLGKKIVVLDCDFEAPGIASMFFEREKRETKAGVLDYLIDLNIENEPKLDNYFIQSEVSDNSGNLYLFPSGIDFDIENYINKISKIDFNSQGYSNNFSKLLKHINKTLKPDMIFIDLRAGINESNGLVLKGISDTNLLFFNSEEQNEDGLKVILNLLDNLDNSFIMNSTIRYFDSEVRENKEKKLNNFLIEEFNLNKEYIQKLGKDNEKVNIPHNAISVPYKSEMLENNNINEFKNFIKDQYEIYKTNGSIYLKELLSIINLKYIPKSDTSNLSIAVEDTIDLEYILKKLENVFSHLTGTKKFEKLDDLKYFYLKDDISKIVNEQIFLILGAKGSGKSTLFEVFTKHHQDILSKLNIKNNSYIAGFSRDIMKDITHDYITMIYNNSNKKPIDIERFWKCLTLLQVEEELGIKDKFFKNIEEVSQKFIDVNIGLEADKRLKQINIELLQDDKIITLVYDELDIGFTEETSIILITALVSFWQNNIYKYSQIRSKVLLRNDIFKTLNIENKTHLDLNKYELKWNEKEILSLILKIFIAALTTEELDIINLSNIIKRKNDKVNEVVDNLEEIREAIYLIFDKRVALNRHTMDKWIMTRLSDAKGLITPRVVYKFMLESIKQELSLSIRPTKSHLLTSFKKYSNEILKKVGEHKIDEYNAEYKTYNIIYSKLNKIGQRNFSYDEFKKEYIGKTSDKKILGDLNKLINSGFIGENGKQYQVPYIYLFGLNLKQNRSNTKQEDD
;
A
#
# COMPACT_ATOMS: atom_id res chain seq x y z
N MET A 1 -54.44 -6.15 30.21
CA MET A 1 -55.67 -6.76 30.78
C MET A 1 -55.47 -8.22 31.18
N ILE A 2 -54.94 -9.11 30.32
CA ILE A 2 -54.77 -10.55 30.63
C ILE A 2 -53.84 -10.80 31.85
N ALA A 3 -52.68 -10.12 31.92
CA ALA A 3 -51.77 -10.23 33.06
C ALA A 3 -52.41 -9.80 34.40
N THR A 4 -53.38 -8.88 34.36
CA THR A 4 -54.08 -8.34 35.53
C THR A 4 -55.17 -9.30 36.03
N THR A 5 -55.81 -10.04 35.13
CA THR A 5 -56.83 -11.06 35.46
C THR A 5 -56.17 -12.30 36.09
N ASN A 6 -55.02 -12.73 35.56
CA ASN A 6 -54.32 -13.92 36.06
C ASN A 6 -53.76 -13.72 37.48
N LEU A 7 -53.29 -12.51 37.80
CA LEU A 7 -52.86 -12.15 39.16
C LEU A 7 -54.00 -12.10 40.18
N LYS A 8 -55.23 -11.76 39.76
CA LYS A 8 -56.39 -11.78 40.67
C LYS A 8 -56.75 -13.20 41.09
N GLU A 9 -56.74 -14.15 40.15
CA GLU A 9 -57.03 -15.55 40.47
C GLU A 9 -55.92 -16.18 41.33
N ILE A 10 -54.65 -15.88 41.05
CA ILE A 10 -53.54 -16.37 41.89
C ILE A 10 -53.59 -15.75 43.31
N ARG A 11 -54.00 -14.48 43.44
CA ARG A 11 -54.21 -13.87 44.77
C ARG A 11 -55.29 -14.58 45.58
N LYS A 12 -56.37 -15.07 44.96
CA LYS A 12 -57.40 -15.86 45.66
C LYS A 12 -56.82 -17.17 46.21
N ILE A 13 -55.91 -17.81 45.49
CA ILE A 13 -55.22 -19.03 45.95
C ILE A 13 -54.37 -18.72 47.19
N ILE A 14 -53.58 -17.64 47.15
CA ILE A 14 -52.77 -17.19 48.28
C ILE A 14 -53.64 -16.87 49.50
N GLU A 15 -54.74 -16.15 49.31
CA GLU A 15 -55.65 -15.77 50.40
C GLU A 15 -56.35 -16.99 51.03
N LYS A 16 -56.65 -18.02 50.22
CA LYS A 16 -57.21 -19.30 50.68
C LYS A 16 -56.21 -20.11 51.52
N TYR A 17 -54.91 -19.95 51.28
CA TYR A 17 -53.86 -20.76 51.89
C TYR A 17 -52.82 -19.92 52.63
N LYS A 18 -53.13 -19.58 53.89
CA LYS A 18 -52.30 -18.69 54.73
C LYS A 18 -50.96 -19.27 55.19
N ASP A 19 -50.76 -20.59 55.07
CA ASP A 19 -49.55 -21.29 55.55
C ASP A 19 -48.51 -21.60 54.45
N ILE A 20 -48.61 -20.97 53.28
CA ILE A 20 -47.70 -21.20 52.14
C ILE A 20 -46.71 -20.05 52.00
N GLU A 21 -45.42 -20.38 51.85
CA GLU A 21 -44.42 -19.41 51.41
C GLU A 21 -44.36 -19.45 49.87
N TYR A 22 -44.63 -18.32 49.21
CA TYR A 22 -44.68 -18.24 47.75
C TYR A 22 -43.77 -17.15 47.19
N ARG A 23 -43.27 -17.33 45.96
CA ARG A 23 -42.61 -16.29 45.18
C ARG A 23 -43.21 -16.33 43.77
N ILE A 24 -43.90 -15.25 43.37
CA ILE A 24 -44.53 -15.18 42.03
C ILE A 24 -43.74 -14.22 41.15
N ILE A 25 -43.40 -14.68 39.95
CA ILE A 25 -42.76 -13.88 38.91
C ILE A 25 -43.66 -13.84 37.70
N ASN A 26 -44.00 -12.63 37.26
CA ASN A 26 -44.83 -12.41 36.09
C ASN A 26 -43.96 -12.32 34.83
N ASN A 27 -44.16 -13.21 33.86
CA ASN A 27 -43.48 -13.17 32.57
C ASN A 27 -44.35 -12.45 31.52
N THR A 28 -43.72 -11.81 30.53
CA THR A 28 -44.38 -10.97 29.50
C THR A 28 -45.38 -11.70 28.62
N ILE A 29 -45.37 -13.03 28.59
CA ILE A 29 -46.29 -13.88 27.79
C ILE A 29 -47.65 -14.08 28.51
N GLY A 30 -47.86 -13.50 29.69
CA GLY A 30 -49.15 -13.53 30.39
C GLY A 30 -49.43 -14.83 31.15
N LYS A 31 -48.48 -15.76 31.21
CA LYS A 31 -48.47 -16.89 32.16
C LYS A 31 -47.51 -16.57 33.30
N ASN A 32 -47.85 -16.93 34.53
CA ASN A 32 -47.05 -16.63 35.72
C ASN A 32 -46.19 -17.84 36.11
N LEU A 33 -44.95 -17.59 36.53
CA LEU A 33 -44.09 -18.60 37.13
C LEU A 33 -44.27 -18.51 38.65
N ILE A 34 -44.65 -19.62 39.30
CA ILE A 34 -44.95 -19.64 40.74
C ILE A 34 -44.01 -20.62 41.42
N LEU A 35 -43.09 -20.09 42.24
CA LEU A 35 -42.30 -20.90 43.14
C LEU A 35 -43.07 -21.06 44.46
N LEU A 36 -43.42 -22.30 44.83
CA LEU A 36 -44.19 -22.60 46.04
C LEU A 36 -43.36 -23.46 46.97
N LYS A 37 -43.18 -22.99 48.19
CA LYS A 37 -42.77 -23.86 49.29
C LYS A 37 -44.03 -24.46 49.91
N LEU A 38 -44.41 -25.64 49.43
CA LEU A 38 -45.51 -26.38 50.01
C LEU A 38 -45.02 -27.15 51.23
N LYS A 39 -45.71 -26.97 52.36
CA LYS A 39 -45.59 -27.87 53.53
C LYS A 39 -46.57 -29.05 53.44
N ASN A 40 -47.48 -29.06 52.47
CA ASN A 40 -48.59 -30.02 52.40
C ASN A 40 -48.86 -30.44 50.94
N GLU A 41 -48.77 -31.75 50.66
CA GLU A 41 -48.87 -32.34 49.31
C GLU A 41 -50.29 -32.25 48.70
N ASN A 42 -51.32 -32.10 49.53
CA ASN A 42 -52.72 -32.05 49.07
C ASN A 42 -53.07 -30.80 48.23
N LEU A 43 -52.21 -29.77 48.21
CA LEU A 43 -52.43 -28.55 47.44
C LEU A 43 -52.28 -28.76 45.92
N MET A 44 -51.56 -29.81 45.52
CA MET A 44 -51.29 -30.12 44.12
C MET A 44 -52.55 -30.38 43.30
N ALA A 45 -53.53 -31.03 43.92
CA ALA A 45 -54.80 -31.33 43.26
C ALA A 45 -55.61 -30.06 42.96
N GLU A 46 -55.51 -29.04 43.82
CA GLU A 46 -56.26 -27.78 43.66
C GLU A 46 -55.56 -26.76 42.74
N LEU A 47 -54.23 -26.81 42.63
CA LEU A 47 -53.49 -25.94 41.72
C LEU A 47 -53.69 -26.31 40.24
N LYS A 48 -54.02 -27.58 39.96
CA LYS A 48 -54.34 -28.07 38.59
C LYS A 48 -55.47 -27.29 37.92
N ASP A 49 -56.46 -26.85 38.68
CA ASP A 49 -57.58 -26.03 38.16
C ASP A 49 -57.09 -24.66 37.62
N TYR A 50 -55.87 -24.27 37.98
CA TYR A 50 -55.23 -23.01 37.61
C TYR A 50 -54.04 -23.19 36.64
N ASP A 51 -53.74 -24.40 36.15
CA ASP A 51 -52.64 -24.71 35.23
C ASP A 51 -52.64 -23.79 33.99
N LYS A 52 -53.82 -23.39 33.51
CA LYS A 52 -53.92 -22.47 32.36
C LYS A 52 -53.29 -21.09 32.60
N TYR A 53 -53.09 -20.70 33.86
CA TYR A 53 -52.53 -19.41 34.28
C TYR A 53 -51.07 -19.50 34.75
N ILE A 54 -50.58 -20.73 34.96
CA ILE A 54 -49.28 -21.01 35.56
C ILE A 54 -48.40 -21.66 34.50
N GLN A 55 -47.21 -21.08 34.27
CA GLN A 55 -46.26 -21.62 33.31
C GLN A 55 -45.52 -22.82 33.90
N GLU A 56 -45.12 -22.70 35.17
CA GLU A 56 -44.30 -23.71 35.86
C GLU A 56 -44.45 -23.52 37.37
N ILE A 57 -44.50 -24.64 38.11
CA ILE A 57 -44.50 -24.69 39.57
C ILE A 57 -43.23 -25.38 40.02
N ILE A 58 -42.46 -24.72 40.89
CA ILE A 58 -41.19 -25.25 41.40
C ILE A 58 -41.32 -25.43 42.92
N PHE A 59 -41.01 -26.64 43.41
CA PHE A 59 -41.00 -26.96 44.82
C PHE A 59 -39.63 -26.73 45.44
N GLU A 60 -39.62 -26.16 46.65
CA GLU A 60 -38.36 -25.93 47.37
C GLU A 60 -37.70 -27.26 47.85
N SER A 61 -38.43 -28.37 47.87
CA SER A 61 -37.87 -29.72 48.11
C SER A 61 -37.10 -30.28 46.91
N ASP A 62 -37.38 -29.80 45.69
CA ASP A 62 -36.71 -30.22 44.44
C ASP A 62 -35.46 -29.36 44.16
N GLU A 63 -34.85 -28.82 45.22
CA GLU A 63 -33.65 -27.96 45.21
C GLU A 63 -32.43 -28.58 44.50
N ASN A 64 -32.49 -29.85 44.09
CA ASN A 64 -31.39 -30.54 43.44
C ASN A 64 -31.33 -30.34 41.92
N GLU A 65 -32.42 -30.04 41.22
CA GLU A 65 -32.37 -29.96 39.75
C GLU A 65 -31.92 -28.58 39.22
N ASP A 66 -32.14 -27.47 39.95
CA ASP A 66 -31.87 -26.13 39.39
C ASP A 66 -31.47 -25.05 40.43
N LYS A 67 -30.44 -25.34 41.24
CA LYS A 67 -29.96 -24.45 42.33
C LYS A 67 -29.68 -23.00 41.90
N LEU A 68 -29.21 -22.77 40.67
CA LEU A 68 -28.83 -21.44 40.20
C LEU A 68 -30.07 -20.57 39.92
N PHE A 69 -31.05 -21.12 39.22
CA PHE A 69 -32.29 -20.43 38.86
C PHE A 69 -33.12 -20.09 40.10
N ILE A 70 -33.26 -21.04 41.02
CA ILE A 70 -33.95 -20.81 42.30
C ILE A 70 -33.24 -19.74 43.13
N LYS A 71 -31.90 -19.70 43.11
CA LYS A 71 -31.11 -18.67 43.80
C LYS A 71 -31.30 -17.27 43.20
N GLU A 72 -31.38 -17.14 41.88
CA GLU A 72 -31.70 -15.87 41.20
C GLU A 72 -33.14 -15.42 41.50
N ILE A 73 -34.11 -16.34 41.46
CA ILE A 73 -35.49 -16.04 41.88
C ILE A 73 -35.53 -15.55 43.33
N LYS A 74 -34.82 -16.25 44.24
CA LYS A 74 -34.72 -15.88 45.67
C LYS A 74 -34.01 -14.54 45.87
N SER A 75 -33.06 -14.15 45.01
CA SER A 75 -32.34 -12.87 45.12
C SER A 75 -33.14 -11.70 44.56
N ILE A 76 -33.94 -11.93 43.52
CA ILE A 76 -34.74 -10.90 42.84
C ILE A 76 -36.12 -10.72 43.50
N CYS A 77 -36.69 -11.79 44.06
CA CYS A 77 -38.04 -11.84 44.61
C CYS A 77 -38.03 -12.36 46.06
N LYS A 78 -38.45 -11.52 47.02
CA LYS A 78 -38.54 -11.91 48.43
C LYS A 78 -39.66 -12.93 48.65
N SER A 79 -39.56 -13.71 49.71
CA SER A 79 -40.66 -14.57 50.18
C SER A 79 -41.96 -13.78 50.34
N ASN A 80 -43.08 -14.36 49.91
CA ASN A 80 -44.43 -13.79 49.96
C ASN A 80 -44.57 -12.48 49.16
N SER A 81 -43.82 -12.34 48.07
CA SER A 81 -43.90 -11.17 47.19
C SER A 81 -44.22 -11.54 45.74
N ILE A 82 -44.81 -10.57 45.04
CA ILE A 82 -45.09 -10.63 43.61
C ILE A 82 -44.10 -9.67 42.95
N SER A 83 -43.21 -10.19 42.12
CA SER A 83 -42.27 -9.38 41.34
C SER A 83 -42.75 -9.28 39.89
N HIS A 84 -42.78 -8.04 39.38
CA HIS A 84 -43.05 -7.73 37.97
C HIS A 84 -41.77 -7.61 37.15
N ARG A 85 -40.65 -8.12 37.64
CA ARG A 85 -39.36 -8.03 36.94
C ARG A 85 -39.26 -9.15 35.91
N ASN A 86 -39.00 -8.76 34.66
CA ASN A 86 -38.77 -9.66 33.54
C ASN A 86 -37.51 -10.49 33.80
N ILE A 87 -37.68 -11.73 34.23
CA ILE A 87 -36.63 -12.74 34.07
C ILE A 87 -36.92 -13.39 32.73
N SER A 88 -36.40 -12.78 31.65
CA SER A 88 -36.39 -13.46 30.35
C SER A 88 -35.51 -14.70 30.47
N TYR A 89 -35.89 -15.78 29.80
CA TYR A 89 -35.14 -17.03 29.65
C TYR A 89 -33.75 -16.88 28.96
N ILE A 90 -33.18 -15.66 28.89
CA ILE A 90 -31.83 -15.47 28.35
C ILE A 90 -30.85 -16.05 29.38
N ASN A 91 -30.46 -17.30 29.17
CA ASN A 91 -29.81 -18.17 30.14
C ASN A 91 -28.47 -18.65 29.61
N TRP A 92 -27.65 -17.75 29.07
CA TRP A 92 -26.23 -18.01 28.85
C TRP A 92 -25.51 -18.43 30.16
N ASN A 93 -26.10 -18.17 31.33
CA ASN A 93 -25.63 -18.66 32.64
C ASN A 93 -25.85 -20.18 32.85
N ARG A 94 -26.73 -20.84 32.08
CA ARG A 94 -26.91 -22.28 32.13
C ARG A 94 -25.86 -22.94 31.23
N LYS A 95 -25.15 -23.92 31.76
CA LYS A 95 -24.28 -24.78 30.94
C LYS A 95 -25.17 -25.59 29.99
N PRO A 96 -24.96 -25.51 28.67
CA PRO A 96 -25.69 -26.36 27.75
C PRO A 96 -25.41 -27.82 28.08
N THR A 97 -26.43 -28.68 28.09
CA THR A 97 -26.26 -30.13 28.30
C THR A 97 -25.76 -30.85 27.04
N VAL A 98 -25.25 -30.10 26.05
CA VAL A 98 -24.85 -30.60 24.74
C VAL A 98 -23.33 -30.79 24.72
N GLU A 99 -22.89 -31.91 24.15
CA GLU A 99 -21.48 -32.21 23.99
C GLU A 99 -20.82 -31.29 22.95
N LYS A 100 -19.60 -30.86 23.27
CA LYS A 100 -18.72 -30.11 22.38
C LYS A 100 -18.32 -30.96 21.17
N ILE A 101 -18.22 -30.34 20.00
CA ILE A 101 -17.92 -31.04 18.74
C ILE A 101 -16.55 -30.61 18.20
N ASN A 102 -15.64 -31.57 18.07
CA ASN A 102 -14.23 -31.38 17.72
C ASN A 102 -14.02 -31.12 16.22
N ASN A 103 -14.56 -30.01 15.70
CA ASN A 103 -14.27 -29.41 14.38
C ASN A 103 -15.14 -28.17 14.10
N VAL A 104 -15.88 -27.66 15.10
CA VAL A 104 -16.79 -26.52 14.93
C VAL A 104 -16.05 -25.21 15.22
N ILE A 105 -16.09 -24.29 14.25
CA ILE A 105 -15.53 -22.95 14.32
C ILE A 105 -16.68 -21.95 14.15
N SER A 106 -17.03 -21.23 15.21
CA SER A 106 -18.13 -20.26 15.17
C SER A 106 -17.63 -18.83 15.09
N GLY A 107 -18.14 -18.05 14.14
CA GLY A 107 -17.92 -16.61 14.12
C GLY A 107 -19.04 -15.87 14.84
N TYR A 108 -18.68 -14.94 15.72
CA TYR A 108 -19.62 -14.15 16.51
C TYR A 108 -19.26 -12.66 16.47
N SER A 109 -20.27 -11.78 16.47
CA SER A 109 -20.08 -10.35 16.69
C SER A 109 -21.21 -9.78 17.54
N PHE A 110 -20.89 -8.79 18.38
CA PHE A 110 -21.93 -8.10 19.15
C PHE A 110 -22.82 -7.21 18.27
N LYS A 111 -22.22 -6.58 17.26
CA LYS A 111 -22.89 -5.70 16.31
C LYS A 111 -22.76 -6.23 14.87
N GLY A 112 -23.74 -5.92 14.03
CA GLY A 112 -23.68 -6.19 12.60
C GLY A 112 -22.63 -5.33 11.88
N GLY A 113 -22.13 -5.80 10.74
CA GLY A 113 -21.17 -5.03 9.93
C GLY A 113 -19.71 -5.09 10.40
N MET A 114 -19.36 -6.02 11.31
CA MET A 114 -17.98 -6.18 11.79
C MET A 114 -17.07 -6.97 10.84
N GLY A 115 -17.59 -7.55 9.76
CA GLY A 115 -16.81 -8.37 8.80
C GLY A 115 -16.79 -9.88 9.12
N ARG A 116 -17.68 -10.35 10.01
CA ARG A 116 -17.83 -11.75 10.43
C ARG A 116 -18.09 -12.70 9.26
N SER A 117 -19.19 -12.53 8.53
CA SER A 117 -19.59 -13.41 7.41
C SER A 117 -18.54 -13.40 6.30
N SER A 118 -18.00 -12.23 5.93
CA SER A 118 -16.94 -12.10 4.92
C SER A 118 -15.67 -12.85 5.30
N THR A 119 -15.26 -12.77 6.57
CA THR A 119 -14.08 -13.47 7.06
C THR A 119 -14.31 -14.97 7.12
N LEU A 120 -15.47 -15.43 7.62
CA LEU A 120 -15.80 -16.85 7.62
C LEU A 120 -15.83 -17.42 6.20
N ALA A 121 -16.40 -16.69 5.24
CA ALA A 121 -16.41 -17.08 3.83
C ALA A 121 -14.99 -17.20 3.27
N TYR A 122 -14.14 -16.19 3.54
CA TYR A 122 -12.73 -16.18 3.16
C TYR A 122 -11.98 -17.41 3.69
N LEU A 123 -12.08 -17.70 5.00
CA LEU A 123 -11.40 -18.82 5.64
C LEU A 123 -11.89 -20.17 5.11
N SER A 124 -13.20 -20.33 5.00
CA SER A 124 -13.81 -21.57 4.51
C SER A 124 -13.32 -21.90 3.09
N TYR A 125 -13.29 -20.92 2.20
CA TYR A 125 -12.80 -21.10 0.83
C TYR A 125 -11.29 -21.36 0.80
N PHE A 126 -10.52 -20.68 1.65
CA PHE A 126 -9.07 -20.87 1.73
C PHE A 126 -8.70 -22.30 2.16
N PHE A 127 -9.36 -22.85 3.19
CA PHE A 127 -9.14 -24.24 3.60
C PHE A 127 -9.65 -25.26 2.57
N TYR A 128 -10.73 -24.94 1.86
CA TYR A 128 -11.17 -25.72 0.71
C TYR A 128 -10.07 -25.81 -0.37
N LEU A 129 -9.39 -24.70 -0.68
CA LEU A 129 -8.24 -24.72 -1.60
C LEU A 129 -7.06 -25.52 -1.04
N LEU A 130 -6.88 -25.60 0.28
CA LEU A 130 -5.88 -26.48 0.93
C LEU A 130 -6.25 -27.98 0.88
N GLY A 131 -7.30 -28.35 0.15
CA GLY A 131 -7.71 -29.76 0.02
C GLY A 131 -8.62 -30.24 1.15
N LYS A 132 -9.05 -29.35 2.06
CA LYS A 132 -9.87 -29.74 3.22
C LYS A 132 -11.36 -29.82 2.89
N LYS A 133 -12.06 -30.69 3.61
CA LYS A 133 -13.51 -30.88 3.54
C LYS A 133 -14.18 -29.91 4.50
N ILE A 134 -14.78 -28.86 3.95
CA ILE A 134 -15.34 -27.73 4.68
C ILE A 134 -16.86 -27.76 4.59
N VAL A 135 -17.50 -27.56 5.74
CA VAL A 135 -18.93 -27.30 5.84
C VAL A 135 -19.12 -25.88 6.38
N VAL A 136 -20.06 -25.13 5.81
CA VAL A 136 -20.42 -23.78 6.26
C VAL A 136 -21.92 -23.73 6.54
N LEU A 137 -22.33 -23.29 7.73
CA LEU A 137 -23.72 -23.10 8.13
C LEU A 137 -24.02 -21.61 8.28
N ASP A 138 -24.99 -21.12 7.53
CA ASP A 138 -25.58 -19.79 7.76
C ASP A 138 -26.66 -19.90 8.85
N CYS A 139 -26.34 -19.49 10.07
CA CYS A 139 -27.26 -19.50 11.21
C CYS A 139 -27.74 -18.09 11.58
N ASP A 140 -27.48 -17.08 10.73
CA ASP A 140 -28.08 -15.76 10.87
C ASP A 140 -29.49 -15.76 10.24
N PHE A 141 -30.43 -16.45 10.90
CA PHE A 141 -31.78 -16.65 10.36
C PHE A 141 -32.52 -15.35 10.03
N GLU A 142 -32.21 -14.25 10.72
CA GLU A 142 -32.88 -12.96 10.51
C GLU A 142 -32.24 -12.07 9.46
N ALA A 143 -30.94 -12.25 9.18
CA ALA A 143 -30.21 -11.51 8.16
C ALA A 143 -29.17 -12.41 7.45
N PRO A 144 -29.62 -13.49 6.76
CA PRO A 144 -28.71 -14.44 6.13
C PRO A 144 -27.95 -13.78 4.99
N GLY A 145 -26.68 -14.15 4.81
CA GLY A 145 -25.80 -13.40 3.91
C GLY A 145 -24.51 -14.09 3.50
N ILE A 146 -24.03 -15.10 4.24
CA ILE A 146 -22.78 -15.76 3.86
C ILE A 146 -22.93 -16.57 2.57
N ALA A 147 -24.14 -17.06 2.28
CA ALA A 147 -24.41 -17.89 1.12
C ALA A 147 -24.17 -17.18 -0.22
N SER A 148 -24.47 -15.88 -0.30
CA SER A 148 -24.30 -15.08 -1.52
C SER A 148 -22.84 -14.88 -1.91
N MET A 149 -21.89 -15.11 -0.99
CA MET A 149 -20.45 -15.03 -1.26
C MET A 149 -19.91 -16.28 -1.97
N PHE A 150 -20.65 -17.39 -1.93
CA PHE A 150 -20.23 -18.66 -2.53
C PHE A 150 -20.95 -18.98 -3.85
N PHE A 151 -22.25 -18.67 -3.91
CA PHE A 151 -23.13 -19.14 -4.97
C PHE A 151 -24.10 -18.07 -5.46
N GLU A 152 -24.33 -18.10 -6.77
CA GLU A 152 -25.35 -17.29 -7.42
C GLU A 152 -26.75 -17.66 -6.89
N ARG A 153 -27.65 -16.68 -6.94
CA ARG A 153 -29.01 -16.79 -6.39
C ARG A 153 -29.74 -18.05 -6.88
N GLU A 154 -29.72 -18.32 -8.18
CA GLU A 154 -30.41 -19.47 -8.78
C GLU A 154 -29.99 -20.79 -8.16
N LYS A 155 -28.68 -20.97 -7.89
CA LYS A 155 -28.15 -22.18 -7.25
C LYS A 155 -28.54 -22.25 -5.77
N ARG A 156 -28.60 -21.10 -5.08
CA ARG A 156 -29.02 -21.01 -3.67
C ARG A 156 -30.47 -21.42 -3.45
N GLU A 157 -31.33 -21.13 -4.42
CA GLU A 157 -32.77 -21.43 -4.36
C GLU A 157 -33.09 -22.91 -4.62
N THR A 158 -32.11 -23.74 -5.01
CA THR A 158 -32.33 -25.18 -5.30
C THR A 158 -32.37 -26.08 -4.08
N LYS A 159 -31.99 -25.59 -2.89
CA LYS A 159 -31.82 -26.39 -1.68
C LYS A 159 -32.50 -25.74 -0.48
N ALA A 160 -33.02 -26.58 0.40
CA ALA A 160 -33.47 -26.17 1.71
C ALA A 160 -32.26 -25.78 2.59
N GLY A 161 -32.49 -25.19 3.75
CA GLY A 161 -31.43 -24.71 4.64
C GLY A 161 -31.44 -25.30 6.04
N VAL A 162 -30.62 -24.71 6.91
CA VAL A 162 -30.49 -25.09 8.33
C VAL A 162 -31.85 -25.01 9.04
N LEU A 163 -32.62 -23.94 8.79
CA LEU A 163 -33.93 -23.73 9.39
C LEU A 163 -34.91 -24.84 9.01
N ASP A 164 -34.94 -25.21 7.74
CA ASP A 164 -35.81 -26.26 7.21
C ASP A 164 -35.47 -27.62 7.84
N TYR A 165 -34.19 -27.96 7.94
CA TYR A 165 -33.73 -29.20 8.56
C TYR A 165 -34.18 -29.31 10.03
N LEU A 166 -34.09 -28.23 10.79
CA LEU A 166 -34.50 -28.20 12.20
C LEU A 166 -36.02 -28.38 12.37
N ILE A 167 -36.81 -27.90 11.41
CA ILE A 167 -38.26 -28.06 11.39
C ILE A 167 -38.61 -29.51 11.01
N ASP A 168 -37.97 -30.05 9.97
CA ASP A 168 -38.22 -31.40 9.48
C ASP A 168 -37.84 -32.46 10.52
N LEU A 169 -36.84 -32.19 11.38
CA LEU A 169 -36.52 -33.03 12.54
C LEU A 169 -37.68 -33.21 13.54
N ASN A 170 -38.70 -32.35 13.52
CA ASN A 170 -39.92 -32.52 14.33
C ASN A 170 -40.93 -33.48 13.68
N ILE A 171 -40.75 -33.81 12.40
CA ILE A 171 -41.63 -34.67 11.61
C ILE A 171 -40.97 -36.04 11.39
N GLU A 172 -39.68 -36.05 11.05
CA GLU A 172 -38.89 -37.25 10.79
C GLU A 172 -37.57 -37.26 11.59
N ASN A 173 -37.10 -38.45 11.97
CA ASN A 173 -35.96 -38.56 12.88
C ASN A 173 -34.59 -38.28 12.23
N GLU A 174 -34.44 -38.49 10.92
CA GLU A 174 -33.17 -38.30 10.19
C GLU A 174 -33.46 -37.86 8.73
N PRO A 175 -33.74 -36.57 8.50
CA PRO A 175 -33.99 -36.02 7.16
C PRO A 175 -32.84 -36.25 6.18
N LYS A 176 -33.13 -36.43 4.89
CA LYS A 176 -32.08 -36.66 3.88
C LYS A 176 -31.19 -35.42 3.72
N LEU A 177 -29.95 -35.50 4.20
CA LEU A 177 -29.03 -34.37 4.30
C LEU A 177 -28.76 -33.64 2.97
N ASP A 178 -28.71 -34.37 1.84
CA ASP A 178 -28.48 -33.82 0.49
C ASP A 178 -29.51 -32.76 0.05
N ASN A 179 -30.64 -32.67 0.73
CA ASN A 179 -31.68 -31.68 0.44
C ASN A 179 -31.35 -30.30 1.02
N TYR A 180 -30.40 -30.21 1.96
CA TYR A 180 -30.19 -29.02 2.80
C TYR A 180 -28.86 -28.30 2.57
N PHE A 181 -28.04 -28.75 1.61
CA PHE A 181 -26.77 -28.10 1.29
C PHE A 181 -26.51 -27.99 -0.21
N ILE A 182 -25.70 -26.98 -0.54
CA ILE A 182 -25.17 -26.72 -1.86
C ILE A 182 -23.70 -27.09 -1.87
N GLN A 183 -23.29 -27.89 -2.85
CA GLN A 183 -21.89 -28.28 -3.02
C GLN A 183 -21.19 -27.37 -4.05
N SER A 184 -19.95 -26.97 -3.75
CA SER A 184 -19.07 -26.30 -4.71
C SER A 184 -18.67 -27.23 -5.84
N GLU A 185 -18.39 -26.68 -7.02
CA GLU A 185 -17.80 -27.44 -8.12
C GLU A 185 -16.42 -27.95 -7.71
N VAL A 186 -16.14 -29.20 -8.05
CA VAL A 186 -14.85 -29.84 -7.77
C VAL A 186 -13.83 -29.26 -8.73
N SER A 187 -12.78 -28.63 -8.22
CA SER A 187 -11.62 -28.23 -9.03
C SER A 187 -10.44 -29.15 -8.74
N ASP A 188 -9.63 -29.45 -9.75
CA ASP A 188 -8.46 -30.32 -9.59
C ASP A 188 -7.54 -29.77 -8.49
N ASN A 189 -7.16 -30.62 -7.53
CA ASN A 189 -6.38 -30.29 -6.32
C ASN A 189 -7.08 -29.46 -5.23
N SER A 190 -8.41 -29.32 -5.25
CA SER A 190 -9.20 -28.71 -4.15
C SER A 190 -9.94 -29.76 -3.31
N GLY A 191 -10.35 -29.38 -2.10
CA GLY A 191 -11.13 -30.21 -1.18
C GLY A 191 -12.60 -30.25 -1.56
N ASN A 192 -13.49 -30.35 -0.57
CA ASN A 192 -14.94 -30.29 -0.79
C ASN A 192 -15.54 -29.17 0.06
N LEU A 193 -16.39 -28.33 -0.51
CA LEU A 193 -17.11 -27.29 0.22
C LEU A 193 -18.62 -27.51 0.13
N TYR A 194 -19.25 -27.65 1.29
CA TYR A 194 -20.71 -27.80 1.44
C TYR A 194 -21.26 -26.62 2.23
N LEU A 195 -22.16 -25.86 1.63
CA LEU A 195 -22.81 -24.73 2.28
C LEU A 195 -24.26 -25.10 2.60
N PHE A 196 -24.63 -25.00 3.87
CA PHE A 196 -26.00 -25.03 4.33
C PHE A 196 -26.50 -23.59 4.42
N PRO A 197 -27.35 -23.13 3.47
CA PRO A 197 -27.96 -21.81 3.58
C PRO A 197 -28.88 -21.76 4.81
N SER A 198 -29.29 -20.57 5.22
CA SER A 198 -30.20 -20.42 6.35
C SER A 198 -31.56 -21.08 6.08
N GLY A 199 -32.09 -20.88 4.87
CA GLY A 199 -33.34 -21.46 4.35
C GLY A 199 -33.66 -20.88 2.99
N ILE A 200 -34.81 -21.28 2.42
CA ILE A 200 -35.31 -20.72 1.15
C ILE A 200 -35.90 -19.32 1.43
N ASP A 201 -35.25 -18.28 0.94
CA ASP A 201 -35.49 -16.86 1.28
C ASP A 201 -36.41 -16.10 0.30
N PHE A 202 -36.82 -16.71 -0.82
CA PHE A 202 -37.70 -16.08 -1.81
C PHE A 202 -39.18 -15.99 -1.36
N ASP A 203 -39.65 -16.97 -0.60
CA ASP A 203 -40.99 -16.98 0.01
C ASP A 203 -40.91 -16.38 1.42
N ILE A 204 -40.83 -15.04 1.46
CA ILE A 204 -40.61 -14.26 2.69
C ILE A 204 -41.66 -14.61 3.76
N GLU A 205 -42.92 -14.80 3.36
CA GLU A 205 -44.00 -15.11 4.30
C GLU A 205 -43.81 -16.50 4.93
N ASN A 206 -43.47 -17.51 4.12
CA ASN A 206 -43.18 -18.84 4.62
C ASN A 206 -41.88 -18.89 5.43
N TYR A 207 -40.84 -18.14 5.03
CA TYR A 207 -39.59 -18.04 5.78
C TYR A 207 -39.80 -17.43 7.17
N ILE A 208 -40.56 -16.33 7.26
CA ILE A 208 -40.97 -15.74 8.55
C ILE A 208 -41.80 -16.75 9.37
N ASN A 209 -42.73 -17.46 8.74
CA ASN A 209 -43.53 -18.50 9.39
C ASN A 209 -42.70 -19.70 9.88
N LYS A 210 -41.58 -20.01 9.25
CA LYS A 210 -40.65 -21.06 9.68
C LYS A 210 -39.83 -20.59 10.88
N ILE A 211 -39.30 -19.38 10.84
CA ILE A 211 -38.55 -18.80 11.97
C ILE A 211 -39.43 -18.75 13.23
N SER A 212 -40.70 -18.32 13.09
CA SER A 212 -41.62 -18.20 14.22
C SER A 212 -42.01 -19.53 14.87
N LYS A 213 -41.79 -20.67 14.19
CA LYS A 213 -42.04 -22.02 14.71
C LYS A 213 -40.89 -22.56 15.56
N ILE A 214 -39.70 -21.96 15.49
CA ILE A 214 -38.55 -22.41 16.27
C ILE A 214 -38.54 -21.69 17.62
N ASP A 215 -38.67 -22.48 18.69
CA ASP A 215 -38.38 -22.00 20.03
C ASP A 215 -36.89 -22.18 20.33
N PHE A 216 -36.12 -21.12 20.10
CA PHE A 216 -34.68 -21.07 20.36
C PHE A 216 -34.31 -21.26 21.83
N ASN A 217 -35.26 -21.05 22.75
CA ASN A 217 -35.03 -21.22 24.19
C ASN A 217 -35.30 -22.67 24.65
N SER A 218 -35.79 -23.54 23.76
CA SER A 218 -36.17 -24.90 24.11
C SER A 218 -34.98 -25.86 24.14
N GLN A 219 -35.05 -26.86 25.03
CA GLN A 219 -34.16 -28.02 24.99
C GLN A 219 -34.27 -28.78 23.66
N GLY A 220 -35.44 -28.71 23.01
CA GLY A 220 -35.69 -29.29 21.69
C GLY A 220 -34.79 -28.69 20.61
N TYR A 221 -34.65 -27.36 20.56
CA TYR A 221 -33.72 -26.69 19.64
C TYR A 221 -32.28 -27.13 19.87
N SER A 222 -31.83 -27.13 21.13
CA SER A 222 -30.47 -27.55 21.50
C SER A 222 -30.15 -28.97 21.05
N ASN A 223 -31.09 -29.90 21.30
CA ASN A 223 -30.97 -31.30 20.88
C ASN A 223 -31.01 -31.45 19.35
N ASN A 224 -31.90 -30.74 18.66
CA ASN A 224 -32.04 -30.82 17.21
C ASN A 224 -30.83 -30.22 16.48
N PHE A 225 -30.27 -29.12 16.98
CA PHE A 225 -29.04 -28.53 16.45
C PHE A 225 -27.84 -29.48 16.66
N SER A 226 -27.75 -30.13 17.83
CA SER A 226 -26.75 -31.18 18.06
C SER A 226 -26.93 -32.37 17.10
N LYS A 227 -28.16 -32.83 16.87
CA LYS A 227 -28.47 -33.88 15.90
C LYS A 227 -28.05 -33.50 14.48
N LEU A 228 -28.29 -32.27 14.05
CA LEU A 228 -27.84 -31.75 12.75
C LEU A 228 -26.31 -31.88 12.62
N LEU A 229 -25.55 -31.36 13.58
CA LEU A 229 -24.08 -31.42 13.53
C LEU A 229 -23.54 -32.85 13.62
N LYS A 230 -24.18 -33.73 14.40
CA LYS A 230 -23.85 -35.16 14.45
C LYS A 230 -24.15 -35.85 13.11
N HIS A 231 -25.26 -35.51 12.45
CA HIS A 231 -25.61 -36.03 11.14
C HIS A 231 -24.63 -35.55 10.06
N ILE A 232 -24.27 -34.26 10.06
CA ILE A 232 -23.22 -33.70 9.18
C ILE A 232 -21.90 -34.45 9.37
N ASN A 233 -21.47 -34.65 10.62
CA ASN A 233 -20.22 -35.37 10.90
C ASN A 233 -20.25 -36.83 10.47
N LYS A 234 -21.39 -37.51 10.64
CA LYS A 234 -21.58 -38.91 10.21
C LYS A 234 -21.55 -39.06 8.69
N THR A 235 -22.26 -38.19 7.98
CA THR A 235 -22.51 -38.30 6.53
C THR A 235 -21.43 -37.62 5.71
N LEU A 236 -21.11 -36.36 6.01
CA LEU A 236 -20.14 -35.57 5.27
C LEU A 236 -18.72 -35.73 5.81
N LYS A 237 -18.51 -36.09 7.09
CA LYS A 237 -17.16 -36.22 7.69
C LYS A 237 -16.24 -35.01 7.37
N PRO A 238 -16.67 -33.77 7.66
CA PRO A 238 -15.87 -32.59 7.35
C PRO A 238 -14.66 -32.47 8.29
N ASP A 239 -13.58 -31.90 7.76
CA ASP A 239 -12.42 -31.49 8.57
C ASP A 239 -12.78 -30.30 9.45
N MET A 240 -13.61 -29.37 8.96
CA MET A 240 -14.03 -28.17 9.67
C MET A 240 -15.48 -27.80 9.35
N ILE A 241 -16.21 -27.33 10.37
CA ILE A 241 -17.57 -26.80 10.27
C ILE A 241 -17.54 -25.33 10.71
N PHE A 242 -17.71 -24.40 9.77
CA PHE A 242 -17.87 -22.98 10.07
C PHE A 242 -19.33 -22.64 10.32
N ILE A 243 -19.62 -21.92 11.40
CA ILE A 243 -20.97 -21.47 11.74
C ILE A 243 -20.98 -19.94 11.78
N ASP A 244 -21.76 -19.32 10.89
CA ASP A 244 -22.04 -17.88 10.91
C ASP A 244 -23.21 -17.61 11.87
N LEU A 245 -22.91 -17.15 13.07
CA LEU A 245 -23.91 -16.87 14.11
C LEU A 245 -24.60 -15.54 13.85
N ARG A 246 -25.68 -15.23 14.59
CA ARG A 246 -26.34 -13.93 14.50
C ARG A 246 -25.58 -12.84 15.26
N ALA A 247 -25.75 -11.57 14.92
CA ALA A 247 -25.24 -10.47 15.75
C ALA A 247 -26.05 -10.28 17.07
N GLY A 248 -25.37 -9.92 18.15
CA GLY A 248 -25.99 -9.59 19.44
C GLY A 248 -26.06 -10.76 20.43
N ILE A 249 -26.87 -10.62 21.48
CA ILE A 249 -27.03 -11.63 22.54
C ILE A 249 -28.37 -12.33 22.37
N ASN A 250 -28.34 -13.63 22.08
CA ASN A 250 -29.51 -14.48 21.87
C ASN A 250 -29.18 -15.94 22.25
N GLU A 251 -30.19 -16.78 22.47
CA GLU A 251 -29.97 -18.15 22.95
C GLU A 251 -29.23 -19.05 21.96
N SER A 252 -29.47 -18.92 20.65
CA SER A 252 -28.77 -19.72 19.65
C SER A 252 -27.26 -19.47 19.66
N ASN A 253 -26.83 -18.22 19.82
CA ASN A 253 -25.44 -17.86 19.98
C ASN A 253 -24.84 -18.44 21.27
N GLY A 254 -25.59 -18.39 22.38
CA GLY A 254 -25.14 -18.91 23.68
C GLY A 254 -24.92 -20.42 23.66
N LEU A 255 -25.88 -21.16 23.10
CA LEU A 255 -25.77 -22.60 22.86
C LEU A 255 -24.49 -22.95 22.10
N VAL A 256 -24.24 -22.26 20.97
CA VAL A 256 -23.10 -22.58 20.11
C VAL A 256 -21.78 -22.20 20.79
N LEU A 257 -21.65 -20.98 21.30
CA LEU A 257 -20.38 -20.48 21.85
C LEU A 257 -19.95 -21.18 23.14
N LYS A 258 -20.90 -21.56 24.01
CA LYS A 258 -20.60 -22.22 25.30
C LYS A 258 -20.62 -23.75 25.24
N GLY A 259 -21.50 -24.33 24.43
CA GLY A 259 -21.75 -25.76 24.43
C GLY A 259 -21.09 -26.52 23.28
N ILE A 260 -21.24 -26.02 22.06
CA ILE A 260 -20.99 -26.82 20.85
C ILE A 260 -19.63 -26.52 20.22
N SER A 261 -19.30 -25.24 20.09
CA SER A 261 -18.17 -24.75 19.32
C SER A 261 -16.84 -25.14 19.96
N ASP A 262 -15.89 -25.53 19.10
CA ASP A 262 -14.54 -25.83 19.53
C ASP A 262 -13.56 -24.68 19.34
N THR A 263 -13.86 -23.75 18.44
CA THR A 263 -13.13 -22.50 18.29
C THR A 263 -14.09 -21.34 18.06
N ASN A 264 -13.99 -20.30 18.88
CA ASN A 264 -14.82 -19.09 18.79
C ASN A 264 -14.00 -17.95 18.18
N LEU A 265 -14.44 -17.43 17.03
CA LEU A 265 -13.88 -16.24 16.40
C LEU A 265 -14.75 -15.04 16.75
N LEU A 266 -14.24 -14.17 17.63
CA LEU A 266 -14.96 -13.04 18.23
C LEU A 266 -14.59 -11.74 17.49
N PHE A 267 -15.49 -11.24 16.65
CA PHE A 267 -15.24 -10.09 15.78
C PHE A 267 -15.55 -8.75 16.46
N PHE A 268 -14.49 -8.00 16.78
CA PHE A 268 -14.56 -6.74 17.52
C PHE A 268 -13.56 -5.70 16.98
N ASN A 269 -13.91 -4.42 17.14
CA ASN A 269 -13.03 -3.29 16.87
C ASN A 269 -12.95 -2.38 18.11
N SER A 270 -12.16 -1.31 18.05
CA SER A 270 -11.93 -0.38 19.17
C SER A 270 -12.94 0.78 19.25
N GLU A 271 -14.18 0.56 18.81
CA GLU A 271 -15.30 1.46 19.08
C GLU A 271 -15.93 1.14 20.44
N GLU A 272 -16.33 2.18 21.18
CA GLU A 272 -16.87 2.09 22.55
C GLU A 272 -18.00 1.06 22.69
N GLN A 273 -18.95 1.04 21.74
CA GLN A 273 -20.05 0.08 21.74
C GLN A 273 -19.59 -1.39 21.57
N ASN A 274 -18.51 -1.62 20.82
CA ASN A 274 -17.95 -2.95 20.63
C ASN A 274 -17.09 -3.35 21.84
N GLU A 275 -16.37 -2.42 22.44
CA GLU A 275 -15.66 -2.59 23.70
C GLU A 275 -16.64 -3.03 24.82
N ASP A 276 -17.79 -2.37 24.95
CA ASP A 276 -18.85 -2.78 25.89
C ASP A 276 -19.41 -4.17 25.58
N GLY A 277 -19.68 -4.45 24.30
CA GLY A 277 -20.15 -5.77 23.87
C GLY A 277 -19.14 -6.88 24.17
N LEU A 278 -17.85 -6.59 24.02
CA LEU A 278 -16.75 -7.52 24.31
C LEU A 278 -16.68 -7.82 25.82
N LYS A 279 -16.85 -6.81 26.68
CA LYS A 279 -16.96 -7.01 28.15
C LYS A 279 -18.08 -7.96 28.50
N VAL A 280 -19.25 -7.79 27.88
CA VAL A 280 -20.40 -8.66 28.15
C VAL A 280 -20.11 -10.10 27.73
N ILE A 281 -19.56 -10.31 26.53
CA ILE A 281 -19.29 -11.67 26.03
C ILE A 281 -18.19 -12.37 26.80
N LEU A 282 -17.10 -11.69 27.13
CA LEU A 282 -16.01 -12.30 27.89
C LEU A 282 -16.45 -12.70 29.31
N ASN A 283 -17.40 -11.97 29.91
CA ASN A 283 -18.01 -12.35 31.19
C ASN A 283 -18.98 -13.54 31.10
N LEU A 284 -19.54 -13.80 29.92
CA LEU A 284 -20.50 -14.89 29.72
C LEU A 284 -19.84 -16.21 29.29
N LEU A 285 -18.65 -16.17 28.71
CA LEU A 285 -17.92 -17.36 28.26
C LEU A 285 -17.17 -18.00 29.43
N ASP A 286 -17.47 -19.27 29.73
CA ASP A 286 -16.84 -20.00 30.83
C ASP A 286 -15.39 -20.43 30.52
N ASN A 287 -15.00 -20.47 29.24
CA ASN A 287 -13.68 -20.89 28.78
C ASN A 287 -13.19 -20.00 27.61
N LEU A 288 -12.12 -19.24 27.85
CA LEU A 288 -11.55 -18.31 26.89
C LEU A 288 -10.43 -18.91 26.03
N ASP A 289 -9.92 -20.10 26.35
CA ASP A 289 -8.77 -20.73 25.66
C ASP A 289 -9.05 -21.05 24.19
N ASN A 290 -10.32 -21.19 23.87
CA ASN A 290 -10.79 -21.48 22.52
C ASN A 290 -11.35 -20.24 21.81
N SER A 291 -11.19 -19.04 22.39
CA SER A 291 -11.77 -17.80 21.88
C SER A 291 -10.69 -16.84 21.39
N PHE A 292 -10.81 -16.42 20.13
CA PHE A 292 -9.86 -15.57 19.42
C PHE A 292 -10.52 -14.27 19.01
N ILE A 293 -9.89 -13.15 19.34
CA ILE A 293 -10.42 -11.82 19.00
C ILE A 293 -9.95 -11.45 17.60
N MET A 294 -10.91 -11.16 16.73
CA MET A 294 -10.71 -10.88 15.32
C MET A 294 -11.04 -9.41 15.02
N ASN A 295 -10.12 -8.70 14.39
CA ASN A 295 -10.34 -7.35 13.89
C ASN A 295 -10.38 -7.34 12.36
N SER A 296 -11.59 -7.38 11.79
CA SER A 296 -11.83 -7.45 10.34
C SER A 296 -12.32 -6.13 9.72
N THR A 297 -12.22 -5.01 10.44
CA THR A 297 -12.60 -3.68 9.91
C THR A 297 -11.40 -2.86 9.40
N ILE A 298 -10.23 -3.49 9.29
CA ILE A 298 -8.97 -2.84 8.89
C ILE A 298 -8.76 -3.01 7.39
N ARG A 299 -8.73 -1.91 6.64
CA ARG A 299 -8.42 -1.95 5.20
C ARG A 299 -6.99 -2.47 4.98
N TYR A 300 -6.81 -3.33 3.98
CA TYR A 300 -5.53 -3.97 3.62
C TYR A 300 -4.36 -2.97 3.49
N PHE A 301 -4.63 -1.74 3.05
CA PHE A 301 -3.63 -0.72 2.74
C PHE A 301 -3.27 0.23 3.91
N ASP A 302 -3.87 0.06 5.09
CA ASP A 302 -3.79 1.05 6.16
C ASP A 302 -2.94 0.54 7.34
N SER A 303 -1.64 0.33 7.12
CA SER A 303 -0.71 -0.25 8.11
C SER A 303 -0.59 0.60 9.39
N GLU A 304 -0.63 1.93 9.27
CA GLU A 304 -0.59 2.87 10.41
C GLU A 304 -1.90 2.82 11.22
N VAL A 305 -3.06 2.71 10.54
CA VAL A 305 -4.36 2.53 11.19
C VAL A 305 -4.47 1.15 11.81
N ARG A 306 -3.89 0.12 11.19
CA ARG A 306 -3.81 -1.24 11.72
C ARG A 306 -3.06 -1.28 13.04
N GLU A 307 -1.80 -0.83 13.06
CA GLU A 307 -1.01 -0.86 14.30
C GLU A 307 -1.67 -0.05 15.41
N ASN A 308 -2.25 1.10 15.09
CA ASN A 308 -2.92 1.94 16.09
C ASN A 308 -4.23 1.31 16.60
N LYS A 309 -5.03 0.69 15.73
CA LYS A 309 -6.27 0.00 16.12
C LYS A 309 -6.00 -1.31 16.86
N GLU A 310 -5.00 -2.09 16.44
CA GLU A 310 -4.51 -3.27 17.14
C GLU A 310 -3.96 -2.90 18.51
N LYS A 311 -3.08 -1.88 18.59
CA LYS A 311 -2.58 -1.37 19.88
C LYS A 311 -3.73 -0.89 20.76
N LYS A 312 -4.72 -0.17 20.22
CA LYS A 312 -5.87 0.30 21.01
C LYS A 312 -6.72 -0.86 21.54
N LEU A 313 -7.05 -1.84 20.70
CA LEU A 313 -7.84 -3.00 21.10
C LEU A 313 -7.07 -3.91 22.08
N ASN A 314 -5.77 -4.14 21.84
CA ASN A 314 -4.90 -4.88 22.75
C ASN A 314 -4.70 -4.13 24.07
N ASN A 315 -4.55 -2.79 24.05
CA ASN A 315 -4.48 -1.99 25.26
C ASN A 315 -5.78 -2.07 26.05
N PHE A 316 -6.94 -1.97 25.39
CA PHE A 316 -8.24 -2.19 26.04
C PHE A 316 -8.32 -3.56 26.70
N LEU A 317 -7.89 -4.63 26.01
CA LEU A 317 -7.83 -5.97 26.57
C LEU A 317 -6.90 -6.05 27.80
N ILE A 318 -5.75 -5.37 27.74
CA ILE A 318 -4.81 -5.31 28.87
C ILE A 318 -5.38 -4.48 30.03
N GLU A 319 -6.00 -3.33 29.76
CA GLU A 319 -6.52 -2.42 30.78
C GLU A 319 -7.72 -3.03 31.53
N GLU A 320 -8.67 -3.61 30.80
CA GLU A 320 -9.87 -4.19 31.41
C GLU A 320 -9.59 -5.54 32.09
N PHE A 321 -8.71 -6.37 31.51
CA PHE A 321 -8.54 -7.76 31.96
C PHE A 321 -7.21 -8.04 32.67
N ASN A 322 -6.27 -7.09 32.69
CA ASN A 322 -4.95 -7.25 33.36
C ASN A 322 -4.72 -6.27 34.53
N LEU A 323 -5.65 -5.36 34.87
CA LEU A 323 -5.44 -4.38 35.96
C LEU A 323 -6.21 -4.56 37.26
N ASN A 324 -7.19 -5.45 37.41
CA ASN A 324 -7.89 -5.57 38.70
C ASN A 324 -7.70 -6.91 39.41
N LYS A 325 -6.67 -6.95 40.27
CA LYS A 325 -6.62 -7.85 41.43
C LYS A 325 -7.91 -7.80 42.27
N GLU A 326 -8.63 -6.67 42.28
CA GLU A 326 -9.95 -6.52 42.93
C GLU A 326 -11.11 -7.21 42.20
N TYR A 327 -11.06 -7.34 40.87
CA TYR A 327 -12.12 -7.99 40.08
C TYR A 327 -12.00 -9.52 40.17
N ILE A 328 -10.77 -10.04 40.16
CA ILE A 328 -10.46 -11.45 40.43
C ILE A 328 -10.87 -11.84 41.86
N GLN A 329 -10.76 -10.94 42.85
CA GLN A 329 -11.23 -11.18 44.21
C GLN A 329 -12.77 -11.22 44.33
N LYS A 330 -13.50 -10.50 43.47
CA LYS A 330 -14.98 -10.51 43.45
C LYS A 330 -15.58 -11.80 42.87
N LEU A 331 -14.83 -12.57 42.09
CA LEU A 331 -15.31 -13.81 41.45
C LEU A 331 -15.24 -15.06 42.33
N GLY A 332 -14.82 -14.95 43.60
CA GLY A 332 -15.15 -15.93 44.63
C GLY A 332 -14.60 -17.34 44.43
N LYS A 333 -13.43 -17.57 45.05
CA LYS A 333 -12.90 -18.86 45.53
C LYS A 333 -12.87 -20.06 44.58
N ASP A 334 -11.62 -20.50 44.42
CA ASP A 334 -11.16 -21.83 44.04
C ASP A 334 -11.17 -22.18 42.55
N ASN A 335 -9.95 -22.05 42.01
CA ASN A 335 -9.38 -22.65 40.81
C ASN A 335 -9.43 -21.87 39.48
N GLU A 336 -8.25 -21.88 38.87
CA GLU A 336 -7.89 -21.60 37.47
C GLU A 336 -7.62 -20.15 37.06
N LYS A 337 -6.46 -20.01 36.40
CA LYS A 337 -5.97 -18.80 35.75
C LYS A 337 -7.09 -18.29 34.84
N VAL A 338 -7.54 -17.06 35.03
CA VAL A 338 -8.31 -16.36 33.99
C VAL A 338 -7.36 -16.19 32.81
N ASN A 339 -7.46 -17.07 31.81
CA ASN A 339 -6.66 -16.97 30.61
C ASN A 339 -7.17 -15.78 29.80
N ILE A 340 -6.28 -14.81 29.59
CA ILE A 340 -6.56 -13.63 28.76
C ILE A 340 -6.76 -14.14 27.32
N PRO A 341 -7.78 -13.67 26.59
CA PRO A 341 -7.93 -13.98 25.17
C PRO A 341 -6.63 -13.68 24.42
N HIS A 342 -6.31 -14.48 23.40
CA HIS A 342 -5.15 -14.22 22.55
C HIS A 342 -5.19 -12.79 21.97
N ASN A 343 -4.01 -12.22 21.67
CA ASN A 343 -3.89 -10.90 21.03
C ASN A 343 -4.86 -10.76 19.85
N ALA A 344 -5.41 -9.56 19.64
CA ALA A 344 -6.31 -9.31 18.52
C ALA A 344 -5.62 -9.64 17.18
N ILE A 345 -6.24 -10.54 16.42
CA ILE A 345 -5.76 -10.96 15.10
C ILE A 345 -6.48 -10.11 14.06
N SER A 346 -5.72 -9.33 13.31
CA SER A 346 -6.30 -8.55 12.21
C SER A 346 -6.45 -9.39 10.96
N VAL A 347 -7.67 -9.46 10.46
CA VAL A 347 -7.96 -10.01 9.13
C VAL A 347 -8.07 -8.83 8.18
N PRO A 348 -7.09 -8.63 7.27
CA PRO A 348 -7.09 -7.46 6.41
C PRO A 348 -8.29 -7.53 5.46
N TYR A 349 -9.08 -6.47 5.49
CA TYR A 349 -10.32 -6.31 4.74
C TYR A 349 -10.03 -5.56 3.42
N LYS A 350 -10.60 -6.04 2.31
CA LYS A 350 -10.53 -5.38 1.00
C LYS A 350 -11.92 -4.92 0.56
N SER A 351 -11.99 -3.76 -0.09
CA SER A 351 -13.21 -3.18 -0.67
C SER A 351 -13.92 -4.16 -1.62
N GLU A 352 -13.13 -4.95 -2.35
CA GLU A 352 -13.54 -6.00 -3.29
C GLU A 352 -14.34 -7.12 -2.60
N MET A 353 -14.29 -7.24 -1.26
CA MET A 353 -15.10 -8.18 -0.49
C MET A 353 -16.54 -7.71 -0.22
N LEU A 354 -16.89 -6.44 -0.53
CA LEU A 354 -18.24 -5.87 -0.36
C LEU A 354 -18.99 -5.63 -1.67
N GLU A 355 -18.31 -5.63 -2.82
CA GLU A 355 -18.97 -5.41 -4.10
C GLU A 355 -19.77 -6.67 -4.47
N ASN A 356 -21.01 -6.71 -3.97
CA ASN A 356 -22.00 -7.79 -4.06
C ASN A 356 -22.37 -8.26 -5.48
N ASN A 357 -21.65 -7.83 -6.52
CA ASN A 357 -21.99 -8.11 -7.91
C ASN A 357 -21.05 -9.10 -8.60
N ASN A 358 -19.94 -9.54 -7.98
CA ASN A 358 -19.03 -10.46 -8.66
C ASN A 358 -18.43 -11.55 -7.75
N ILE A 359 -19.19 -12.64 -7.57
CA ILE A 359 -18.72 -13.87 -6.88
C ILE A 359 -17.39 -14.37 -7.45
N ASN A 360 -17.15 -14.18 -8.75
CA ASN A 360 -15.91 -14.62 -9.39
C ASN A 360 -14.70 -13.78 -8.95
N GLU A 361 -14.87 -12.48 -8.73
CA GLU A 361 -13.79 -11.64 -8.19
C GLU A 361 -13.42 -12.06 -6.77
N PHE A 362 -14.42 -12.36 -5.92
CA PHE A 362 -14.17 -12.88 -4.57
C PHE A 362 -13.41 -14.21 -4.60
N LYS A 363 -13.85 -15.16 -5.44
CA LYS A 363 -13.17 -16.45 -5.61
C LYS A 363 -11.75 -16.30 -6.17
N ASN A 364 -11.54 -15.44 -7.17
CA ASN A 364 -10.24 -15.19 -7.76
C ASN A 364 -9.29 -14.55 -6.74
N PHE A 365 -9.76 -13.58 -5.96
CA PHE A 365 -8.99 -12.98 -4.88
C PHE A 365 -8.48 -14.05 -3.90
N ILE A 366 -9.34 -14.99 -3.47
CA ILE A 366 -8.92 -16.03 -2.53
C ILE A 366 -7.94 -17.01 -3.17
N LYS A 367 -8.15 -17.36 -4.46
CA LYS A 367 -7.19 -18.16 -5.23
C LYS A 367 -5.82 -17.48 -5.30
N ASP A 368 -5.77 -16.18 -5.58
CA ASP A 368 -4.52 -15.41 -5.60
C ASP A 368 -3.83 -15.45 -4.22
N GLN A 369 -4.59 -15.27 -3.13
CA GLN A 369 -4.04 -15.37 -1.77
C GLN A 369 -3.52 -16.77 -1.44
N TYR A 370 -4.17 -17.81 -1.95
CA TYR A 370 -3.75 -19.20 -1.79
C TYR A 370 -2.46 -19.51 -2.57
N GLU A 371 -2.33 -19.02 -3.80
CA GLU A 371 -1.09 -19.15 -4.58
C GLU A 371 0.07 -18.36 -3.94
N ILE A 372 -0.19 -17.16 -3.37
CA ILE A 372 0.77 -16.42 -2.56
C ILE A 372 1.19 -17.21 -1.31
N TYR A 373 0.24 -17.90 -0.66
CA TYR A 373 0.55 -18.73 0.50
C TYR A 373 1.44 -19.92 0.14
N LYS A 374 1.16 -20.63 -0.96
CA LYS A 374 1.98 -21.76 -1.44
C LYS A 374 3.43 -21.38 -1.74
N THR A 375 3.64 -20.19 -2.26
CA THR A 375 4.95 -19.74 -2.75
C THR A 375 5.77 -19.01 -1.68
N ASN A 376 5.16 -18.08 -0.94
CA ASN A 376 5.89 -17.14 -0.07
C ASN A 376 5.43 -17.17 1.41
N GLY A 377 4.40 -17.97 1.73
CA GLY A 377 3.82 -18.06 3.07
C GLY A 377 3.29 -16.71 3.56
N SER A 378 2.07 -16.36 3.16
CA SER A 378 1.37 -15.12 3.56
C SER A 378 1.44 -14.91 5.08
N ILE A 379 1.86 -13.70 5.48
CA ILE A 379 2.06 -13.30 6.88
C ILE A 379 0.75 -13.27 7.65
N TYR A 380 -0.31 -12.77 7.01
CA TYR A 380 -1.65 -12.64 7.57
C TYR A 380 -2.30 -13.99 7.78
N LEU A 381 -2.08 -14.89 6.82
CA LEU A 381 -2.54 -16.27 6.90
C LEU A 381 -1.68 -17.07 7.87
N LYS A 382 -0.38 -16.83 8.02
CA LYS A 382 0.47 -17.61 8.94
C LYS A 382 -0.01 -17.58 10.39
N GLU A 383 -0.41 -16.43 10.92
CA GLU A 383 -0.87 -16.32 12.32
C GLU A 383 -2.25 -16.95 12.50
N LEU A 384 -3.17 -16.65 11.58
CA LEU A 384 -4.54 -17.17 11.62
C LEU A 384 -4.59 -18.68 11.30
N LEU A 385 -3.80 -19.13 10.34
CA LEU A 385 -3.56 -20.55 10.08
C LEU A 385 -2.83 -21.17 11.26
N SER A 386 -1.84 -20.56 11.92
CA SER A 386 -1.21 -21.21 13.09
C SER A 386 -2.23 -21.60 14.17
N ILE A 387 -3.25 -20.77 14.37
CA ILE A 387 -4.33 -21.02 15.32
C ILE A 387 -5.21 -22.21 14.89
N ILE A 388 -5.65 -22.23 13.64
CA ILE A 388 -6.60 -23.24 13.14
C ILE A 388 -5.87 -24.55 12.74
N ASN A 389 -4.67 -24.43 12.16
CA ASN A 389 -3.81 -25.51 11.65
C ASN A 389 -3.21 -26.35 12.80
N LEU A 390 -2.87 -25.74 13.96
CA LEU A 390 -2.36 -26.50 15.12
C LEU A 390 -3.41 -27.44 15.75
N LYS A 391 -4.71 -27.14 15.58
CA LYS A 391 -5.79 -27.87 16.24
C LYS A 391 -6.50 -28.87 15.33
N TYR A 392 -6.59 -28.58 14.03
CA TYR A 392 -7.41 -29.34 13.08
C TYR A 392 -6.62 -29.99 11.92
N ILE A 393 -5.29 -29.83 11.86
CA ILE A 393 -4.47 -30.39 10.77
C ILE A 393 -3.31 -31.23 11.35
N PRO A 394 -3.22 -32.54 11.04
CA PRO A 394 -2.15 -33.42 11.55
C PRO A 394 -0.77 -33.07 10.99
N LYS A 395 0.29 -33.16 11.82
CA LYS A 395 1.71 -33.00 11.43
C LYS A 395 2.19 -33.94 10.31
N SER A 396 1.42 -34.94 9.90
CA SER A 396 1.79 -35.84 8.79
C SER A 396 1.49 -35.24 7.42
N ASP A 397 0.44 -34.40 7.31
CA ASP A 397 0.11 -33.66 6.09
C ASP A 397 1.09 -32.50 5.83
N THR A 398 2.00 -32.23 6.78
CA THR A 398 3.04 -31.21 6.64
C THR A 398 4.31 -31.70 5.95
N SER A 399 4.34 -32.95 5.47
CA SER A 399 5.48 -33.50 4.73
C SER A 399 5.64 -32.89 3.32
N ASN A 400 4.59 -32.28 2.77
CA ASN A 400 4.67 -31.36 1.61
C ASN A 400 4.78 -29.87 2.03
N LEU A 401 4.82 -29.58 3.33
CA LEU A 401 5.01 -28.24 3.92
C LEU A 401 6.43 -28.02 4.44
N SER A 402 7.33 -28.98 4.22
CA SER A 402 8.78 -28.79 4.29
C SER A 402 9.37 -28.69 2.88
N ILE A 403 8.94 -27.69 2.11
CA ILE A 403 9.74 -27.24 0.97
C ILE A 403 10.75 -26.24 1.54
N ALA A 404 12.00 -26.67 1.54
CA ALA A 404 13.23 -25.87 1.57
C ALA A 404 13.20 -24.60 2.43
N VAL A 405 13.64 -24.73 3.69
CA VAL A 405 14.44 -23.66 4.30
C VAL A 405 15.84 -23.76 3.70
N GLU A 406 15.96 -23.46 2.41
CA GLU A 406 17.24 -23.21 1.73
C GLU A 406 17.00 -22.06 0.75
N ASP A 407 17.66 -20.95 1.07
CA ASP A 407 17.67 -19.64 0.43
C ASP A 407 16.34 -18.90 0.27
N THR A 408 15.72 -18.55 1.41
CA THR A 408 14.78 -17.41 1.42
C THR A 408 15.51 -16.18 0.88
N ILE A 409 15.02 -15.59 -0.20
CA ILE A 409 15.40 -14.25 -0.64
C ILE A 409 15.20 -13.30 0.57
N ASP A 410 16.29 -13.00 1.26
CA ASP A 410 16.26 -12.07 2.40
C ASP A 410 16.12 -10.64 1.85
N LEU A 411 15.44 -9.77 2.57
CA LEU A 411 15.33 -8.35 2.22
C LEU A 411 16.72 -7.71 2.07
N GLU A 412 17.73 -8.24 2.77
CA GLU A 412 19.13 -7.87 2.59
C GLU A 412 19.63 -8.15 1.16
N TYR A 413 19.25 -9.27 0.53
CA TYR A 413 19.60 -9.57 -0.85
C TYR A 413 18.97 -8.56 -1.82
N ILE A 414 17.69 -8.25 -1.64
CA ILE A 414 16.97 -7.23 -2.43
C ILE A 414 17.67 -5.87 -2.29
N LEU A 415 18.01 -5.46 -1.07
CA LEU A 415 18.71 -4.21 -0.80
C LEU A 415 20.10 -4.17 -1.44
N LYS A 416 20.90 -5.23 -1.39
CA LYS A 416 22.21 -5.32 -2.07
C LYS A 416 22.07 -5.22 -3.58
N LYS A 417 21.05 -5.86 -4.16
CA LYS A 417 20.76 -5.78 -5.59
C LYS A 417 20.41 -4.34 -6.00
N LEU A 418 19.55 -3.68 -5.22
CA LEU A 418 19.20 -2.28 -5.44
C LEU A 418 20.41 -1.35 -5.22
N GLU A 419 21.25 -1.59 -4.21
CA GLU A 419 22.48 -0.83 -3.96
C GLU A 419 23.39 -0.85 -5.19
N ASN A 420 23.61 -2.03 -5.77
CA ASN A 420 24.42 -2.18 -6.98
C ASN A 420 23.85 -1.39 -8.16
N VAL A 421 22.53 -1.46 -8.38
CA VAL A 421 21.85 -0.71 -9.45
C VAL A 421 21.96 0.80 -9.23
N PHE A 422 21.62 1.30 -8.04
CA PHE A 422 21.73 2.74 -7.77
C PHE A 422 23.17 3.24 -7.77
N SER A 423 24.14 2.42 -7.35
CA SER A 423 25.57 2.71 -7.47
C SER A 423 25.97 2.92 -8.94
N HIS A 424 25.59 2.00 -9.83
CA HIS A 424 25.79 2.13 -11.28
C HIS A 424 25.15 3.42 -11.84
N LEU A 425 23.89 3.71 -11.48
CA LEU A 425 23.16 4.89 -11.96
C LEU A 425 23.73 6.23 -11.44
N THR A 426 24.46 6.23 -10.33
CA THR A 426 25.21 7.41 -9.86
C THR A 426 26.52 7.64 -10.61
N GLY A 427 27.04 6.62 -11.29
CA GLY A 427 28.28 6.68 -12.07
C GLY A 427 28.23 7.62 -13.29
N THR A 428 29.40 7.79 -13.91
CA THR A 428 29.59 8.63 -15.10
C THR A 428 29.25 7.89 -16.40
N LYS A 429 29.40 6.57 -16.44
CA LYS A 429 29.17 5.71 -17.60
C LYS A 429 27.90 4.87 -17.44
N LYS A 430 26.75 5.54 -17.51
CA LYS A 430 25.43 4.90 -17.40
C LYS A 430 24.72 4.92 -18.74
N PHE A 431 23.99 3.84 -19.06
CA PHE A 431 23.29 3.68 -20.34
C PHE A 431 24.23 3.52 -21.55
N GLU A 432 25.43 2.97 -21.34
CA GLU A 432 26.30 2.55 -22.45
C GLU A 432 25.90 1.18 -23.01
N LYS A 433 25.26 0.33 -22.19
CA LYS A 433 24.83 -1.02 -22.55
C LYS A 433 23.32 -1.04 -22.78
N LEU A 434 22.87 -1.87 -23.72
CA LEU A 434 21.44 -2.07 -24.01
C LEU A 434 20.65 -2.47 -22.75
N ASP A 435 21.22 -3.34 -21.91
CA ASP A 435 20.60 -3.80 -20.66
C ASP A 435 20.34 -2.67 -19.64
N ASP A 436 21.02 -1.53 -19.74
CA ASP A 436 20.79 -0.41 -18.84
C ASP A 436 19.50 0.33 -19.19
N LEU A 437 19.01 0.23 -20.44
CA LEU A 437 17.81 0.95 -20.91
C LEU A 437 16.55 0.60 -20.12
N LYS A 438 16.49 -0.58 -19.50
CA LYS A 438 15.39 -0.96 -18.62
C LYS A 438 15.24 -0.02 -17.42
N TYR A 439 16.30 0.68 -17.01
CA TYR A 439 16.27 1.69 -15.94
C TYR A 439 15.97 3.10 -16.45
N PHE A 440 15.90 3.31 -17.76
CA PHE A 440 15.65 4.62 -18.34
C PHE A 440 14.16 4.96 -18.25
N TYR A 441 13.85 6.09 -17.61
CA TYR A 441 12.48 6.62 -17.56
C TYR A 441 12.24 7.58 -18.73
N LEU A 442 11.29 7.23 -19.60
CA LEU A 442 10.84 8.09 -20.69
C LEU A 442 9.89 9.14 -20.12
N LYS A 443 10.31 10.41 -20.15
CA LYS A 443 9.46 11.52 -19.69
C LYS A 443 8.11 11.51 -20.40
N ASP A 444 7.07 11.91 -19.68
CA ASP A 444 5.69 11.93 -20.19
C ASP A 444 5.58 12.84 -21.43
N ASP A 445 6.45 13.85 -21.55
CA ASP A 445 6.51 14.79 -22.67
C ASP A 445 7.73 14.59 -23.60
N ILE A 446 8.32 13.39 -23.63
CA ILE A 446 9.45 13.04 -24.52
C ILE A 446 9.15 13.29 -26.00
N SER A 447 7.89 13.23 -26.42
CA SER A 447 7.44 13.57 -27.77
C SER A 447 7.79 15.02 -28.18
N LYS A 448 7.86 15.94 -27.21
CA LYS A 448 8.33 17.32 -27.44
C LYS A 448 9.83 17.37 -27.68
N ILE A 449 10.60 16.54 -27.00
CA ILE A 449 12.07 16.48 -27.16
C ILE A 449 12.43 16.02 -28.57
N VAL A 450 11.71 15.04 -29.12
CA VAL A 450 11.94 14.51 -30.48
C VAL A 450 11.30 15.35 -31.59
N ASN A 451 10.49 16.36 -31.24
CA ASN A 451 9.86 17.28 -32.20
C ASN A 451 10.90 17.96 -33.10
N GLU A 452 10.60 18.10 -34.39
CA GLU A 452 11.52 18.65 -35.39
C GLU A 452 11.88 20.13 -35.20
N GLN A 453 11.00 20.91 -34.57
CA GLN A 453 11.21 22.33 -34.31
C GLN A 453 12.08 22.56 -33.08
N ILE A 454 12.15 21.59 -32.17
CA ILE A 454 12.94 21.67 -30.94
C ILE A 454 14.36 21.22 -31.27
N PHE A 455 15.30 22.16 -31.40
CA PHE A 455 16.71 21.81 -31.55
C PHE A 455 17.53 22.13 -30.30
N LEU A 456 17.02 22.96 -29.39
CA LEU A 456 17.74 23.35 -28.18
C LEU A 456 17.10 22.71 -26.95
N ILE A 457 17.86 21.95 -26.17
CA ILE A 457 17.37 21.29 -24.96
C ILE A 457 18.17 21.83 -23.77
N LEU A 458 17.52 22.64 -22.97
CA LEU A 458 18.10 23.27 -21.79
C LEU A 458 17.85 22.42 -20.54
N GLY A 459 18.78 22.37 -19.60
CA GLY A 459 18.51 21.78 -18.28
C GLY A 459 19.57 22.06 -17.24
N ALA A 460 19.21 21.95 -15.96
CA ALA A 460 20.15 22.08 -14.85
C ALA A 460 21.19 20.95 -14.82
N LYS A 461 22.23 21.08 -13.98
CA LYS A 461 23.22 20.00 -13.80
C LYS A 461 22.54 18.76 -13.20
N GLY A 462 22.83 17.59 -13.77
CA GLY A 462 22.22 16.32 -13.35
C GLY A 462 20.79 16.08 -13.86
N SER A 463 20.21 17.00 -14.65
CA SER A 463 18.83 16.89 -15.18
C SER A 463 18.60 15.72 -16.14
N GLY A 464 19.66 15.05 -16.59
CA GLY A 464 19.59 13.91 -17.51
C GLY A 464 20.03 14.20 -18.95
N LYS A 465 20.59 15.38 -19.25
CA LYS A 465 21.09 15.75 -20.60
C LYS A 465 22.08 14.72 -21.16
N SER A 466 23.17 14.43 -20.46
CA SER A 466 24.15 13.43 -20.90
C SER A 466 23.57 12.03 -20.98
N THR A 467 22.60 11.70 -20.13
CA THR A 467 21.84 10.45 -20.28
C THR A 467 21.02 10.44 -21.57
N LEU A 468 20.32 11.52 -21.92
CA LEU A 468 19.63 11.64 -23.20
C LEU A 468 20.59 11.57 -24.39
N PHE A 469 21.78 12.16 -24.28
CA PHE A 469 22.83 12.05 -25.29
C PHE A 469 23.20 10.60 -25.55
N GLU A 470 23.59 9.86 -24.50
CA GLU A 470 23.99 8.44 -24.59
C GLU A 470 22.87 7.60 -25.18
N VAL A 471 21.67 7.81 -24.67
CA VAL A 471 20.48 7.06 -25.06
C VAL A 471 20.08 7.34 -26.52
N PHE A 472 20.11 8.60 -26.98
CA PHE A 472 19.83 8.88 -28.40
C PHE A 472 20.94 8.37 -29.31
N THR A 473 22.21 8.59 -28.98
CA THR A 473 23.31 8.22 -29.87
C THR A 473 23.55 6.71 -29.95
N LYS A 474 23.36 5.96 -28.86
CA LYS A 474 23.62 4.51 -28.80
C LYS A 474 22.37 3.64 -28.93
N HIS A 475 21.19 4.17 -28.57
CA HIS A 475 19.98 3.38 -28.34
C HIS A 475 18.70 4.00 -28.91
N HIS A 476 18.79 4.90 -29.90
CA HIS A 476 17.61 5.61 -30.43
C HIS A 476 16.54 4.67 -30.99
N GLN A 477 16.89 3.55 -31.62
CA GLN A 477 15.92 2.65 -32.27
C GLN A 477 14.88 2.10 -31.25
N ASP A 478 15.32 1.74 -30.05
CA ASP A 478 14.45 1.22 -28.98
C ASP A 478 13.48 2.29 -28.44
N ILE A 479 13.88 3.56 -28.48
CA ILE A 479 13.02 4.66 -27.99
C ILE A 479 12.09 5.14 -29.09
N LEU A 480 12.59 5.31 -30.30
CA LEU A 480 11.79 5.78 -31.42
C LEU A 480 10.69 4.77 -31.77
N SER A 481 10.97 3.46 -31.68
CA SER A 481 9.94 2.43 -31.83
C SER A 481 8.83 2.54 -30.78
N LYS A 482 9.16 2.78 -29.50
CA LYS A 482 8.18 3.05 -28.43
C LYS A 482 7.35 4.32 -28.67
N LEU A 483 7.89 5.28 -29.43
CA LEU A 483 7.21 6.53 -29.79
C LEU A 483 6.53 6.47 -31.16
N ASN A 484 6.54 5.33 -31.85
CA ASN A 484 6.06 5.16 -33.22
C ASN A 484 6.71 6.13 -34.24
N ILE A 485 7.96 6.53 -33.99
CA ILE A 485 8.76 7.35 -34.90
C ILE A 485 9.63 6.41 -35.73
N LYS A 486 9.48 6.46 -37.05
CA LYS A 486 10.28 5.65 -37.99
C LYS A 486 11.30 6.52 -38.71
N ASN A 487 12.33 5.87 -39.26
CA ASN A 487 13.28 6.45 -40.21
C ASN A 487 14.09 7.67 -39.71
N ASN A 488 14.29 7.82 -38.40
CA ASN A 488 15.15 8.87 -37.84
C ASN A 488 16.36 8.24 -37.15
N SER A 489 17.57 8.52 -37.63
CA SER A 489 18.81 8.12 -36.97
C SER A 489 19.36 9.26 -36.12
N TYR A 490 19.86 8.93 -34.93
CA TYR A 490 20.48 9.91 -34.04
C TYR A 490 21.97 9.62 -33.94
N ILE A 491 22.79 10.62 -34.27
CA ILE A 491 24.26 10.51 -34.28
C ILE A 491 24.88 11.56 -33.36
N ALA A 492 26.10 11.28 -32.89
CA ALA A 492 26.85 12.23 -32.08
C ALA A 492 27.39 13.38 -32.96
N GLY A 493 26.87 14.59 -32.77
CA GLY A 493 27.35 15.81 -33.41
C GLY A 493 28.57 16.42 -32.70
N PHE A 494 28.63 16.33 -31.37
CA PHE A 494 29.81 16.66 -30.57
C PHE A 494 29.71 16.01 -29.19
N SER A 495 30.84 15.51 -28.68
CA SER A 495 30.98 14.98 -27.32
C SER A 495 32.45 14.93 -26.93
N ARG A 496 32.75 14.60 -25.67
CA ARG A 496 34.13 14.40 -25.21
C ARG A 496 34.87 13.26 -25.91
N ASP A 497 34.18 12.24 -26.40
CA ASP A 497 34.85 11.17 -27.15
C ASP A 497 35.30 11.66 -28.52
N ILE A 498 34.45 12.43 -29.22
CA ILE A 498 34.86 13.14 -30.44
C ILE A 498 35.97 14.15 -30.11
N MET A 499 35.93 14.76 -28.92
CA MET A 499 36.99 15.66 -28.45
C MET A 499 38.32 14.95 -28.18
N LYS A 500 38.38 13.64 -27.92
CA LYS A 500 39.68 12.93 -27.83
C LYS A 500 40.37 12.89 -29.18
N ASP A 501 39.60 12.81 -30.26
CA ASP A 501 40.10 12.88 -31.63
C ASP A 501 40.46 14.33 -32.01
N ILE A 502 39.84 15.32 -31.36
CA ILE A 502 40.14 16.76 -31.51
C ILE A 502 41.07 17.23 -30.37
N THR A 503 42.38 17.17 -30.58
CA THR A 503 43.35 17.75 -29.63
C THR A 503 43.00 19.20 -29.24
N HIS A 504 43.38 19.62 -28.02
CA HIS A 504 43.21 21.00 -27.55
C HIS A 504 43.81 22.03 -28.52
N ASP A 505 44.82 21.61 -29.28
CA ASP A 505 45.48 22.39 -30.33
C ASP A 505 44.53 22.71 -31.48
N TYR A 506 43.68 21.78 -31.93
CA TYR A 506 42.71 22.03 -33.01
C TYR A 506 41.63 23.01 -32.62
N ILE A 507 41.14 22.96 -31.38
CA ILE A 507 40.14 23.90 -30.88
C ILE A 507 40.71 25.31 -30.81
N THR A 508 41.92 25.43 -30.26
CA THR A 508 42.66 26.69 -30.22
C THR A 508 42.91 27.20 -31.64
N MET A 509 43.24 26.29 -32.55
CA MET A 509 43.42 26.58 -33.97
C MET A 509 42.12 27.07 -34.62
N ILE A 510 40.97 26.39 -34.46
CA ILE A 510 39.66 26.82 -34.99
C ILE A 510 39.31 28.21 -34.46
N TYR A 511 39.49 28.43 -33.16
CA TYR A 511 39.20 29.72 -32.54
C TYR A 511 40.11 30.85 -33.05
N ASN A 512 41.41 30.60 -33.20
CA ASN A 512 42.36 31.59 -33.71
C ASN A 512 42.17 31.84 -35.22
N ASN A 513 42.01 30.77 -36.00
CA ASN A 513 41.84 30.80 -37.45
C ASN A 513 40.55 31.49 -37.90
N SER A 514 39.50 31.42 -37.07
CA SER A 514 38.23 32.09 -37.33
C SER A 514 38.29 33.61 -37.14
N ASN A 515 39.45 34.20 -36.81
CA ASN A 515 39.58 35.60 -36.39
C ASN A 515 38.59 35.98 -35.27
N LYS A 516 38.14 35.00 -34.47
CA LYS A 516 37.08 35.14 -33.46
C LYS A 516 35.74 35.67 -34.01
N LYS A 517 35.48 35.54 -35.31
CA LYS A 517 34.23 35.97 -35.94
C LYS A 517 33.20 34.84 -35.89
N PRO A 518 31.98 35.08 -35.38
CA PRO A 518 30.93 34.05 -35.31
C PRO A 518 30.61 33.39 -36.65
N ILE A 519 30.68 34.12 -37.76
CA ILE A 519 30.38 33.60 -39.11
C ILE A 519 31.41 32.60 -39.63
N ASP A 520 32.69 32.73 -39.23
CA ASP A 520 33.74 31.77 -39.56
C ASP A 520 33.52 30.48 -38.75
N ILE A 521 33.09 30.59 -37.50
CA ILE A 521 32.80 29.44 -36.64
C ILE A 521 31.50 28.73 -37.05
N GLU A 522 30.50 29.47 -37.51
CA GLU A 522 29.30 28.88 -38.12
C GLU A 522 29.66 28.04 -39.36
N ARG A 523 30.64 28.49 -40.17
CA ARG A 523 31.19 27.69 -41.29
C ARG A 523 31.87 26.41 -40.80
N PHE A 524 32.61 26.46 -39.70
CA PHE A 524 33.16 25.26 -39.08
C PHE A 524 32.06 24.24 -38.73
N TRP A 525 31.01 24.67 -38.01
CA TRP A 525 29.90 23.78 -37.64
C TRP A 525 29.19 23.18 -38.85
N LYS A 526 29.01 23.95 -39.92
CA LYS A 526 28.47 23.46 -41.19
C LYS A 526 29.35 22.37 -41.81
N CYS A 527 30.66 22.61 -41.90
CA CYS A 527 31.59 21.64 -42.47
C CYS A 527 31.67 20.35 -41.64
N LEU A 528 31.65 20.49 -40.31
CA LEU A 528 31.61 19.35 -39.39
C LEU A 528 30.31 18.54 -39.53
N THR A 529 29.17 19.22 -39.63
CA THR A 529 27.87 18.57 -39.86
C THR A 529 27.89 17.76 -41.17
N LEU A 530 28.48 18.31 -42.24
CA LEU A 530 28.61 17.59 -43.51
C LEU A 530 29.45 16.31 -43.35
N LEU A 531 30.63 16.40 -42.72
CA LEU A 531 31.48 15.24 -42.47
C LEU A 531 30.70 14.13 -41.74
N GLN A 532 30.00 14.48 -40.66
CA GLN A 532 29.28 13.53 -39.82
C GLN A 532 28.09 12.87 -40.54
N VAL A 533 27.35 13.65 -41.32
CA VAL A 533 26.24 13.13 -42.12
C VAL A 533 26.74 12.19 -43.22
N GLU A 534 27.84 12.54 -43.90
CA GLU A 534 28.42 11.67 -44.94
C GLU A 534 29.00 10.37 -44.36
N GLU A 535 29.54 10.41 -43.14
CA GLU A 535 29.98 9.23 -42.40
C GLU A 535 28.82 8.30 -42.03
N GLU A 536 27.74 8.84 -41.48
CA GLU A 536 26.53 8.07 -41.14
C GLU A 536 25.90 7.41 -42.39
N LEU A 537 25.92 8.11 -43.52
CA LEU A 537 25.43 7.59 -44.79
C LEU A 537 26.39 6.58 -45.46
N GLY A 538 27.59 6.38 -44.92
CA GLY A 538 28.59 5.49 -45.49
C GLY A 538 29.09 5.93 -46.87
N ILE A 539 29.11 7.24 -47.15
CA ILE A 539 29.58 7.79 -48.42
C ILE A 539 31.09 7.55 -48.53
N LYS A 540 31.52 6.89 -49.61
CA LYS A 540 32.94 6.53 -49.81
C LYS A 540 33.83 7.73 -50.16
N ASP A 541 33.33 8.62 -51.01
CA ASP A 541 34.04 9.83 -51.46
C ASP A 541 33.49 11.05 -50.71
N LYS A 542 33.87 11.16 -49.43
CA LYS A 542 33.43 12.23 -48.54
C LYS A 542 34.08 13.55 -48.92
N PHE A 543 33.36 14.66 -48.74
CA PHE A 543 33.86 16.01 -48.99
C PHE A 543 35.05 16.36 -48.06
N PHE A 544 35.00 15.88 -46.82
CA PHE A 544 36.11 15.94 -45.86
C PHE A 544 36.50 14.52 -45.44
N LYS A 545 37.79 14.25 -45.30
CA LYS A 545 38.29 12.94 -44.87
C LYS A 545 38.13 12.74 -43.37
N ASN A 546 38.42 13.79 -42.60
CA ASN A 546 38.43 13.78 -41.15
C ASN A 546 38.26 15.21 -40.59
N ILE A 547 38.22 15.31 -39.26
CA ILE A 547 38.02 16.58 -38.56
C ILE A 547 39.21 17.54 -38.64
N GLU A 548 40.42 17.01 -38.83
CA GLU A 548 41.63 17.83 -39.02
C GLU A 548 41.52 18.64 -40.32
N GLU A 549 41.06 18.00 -41.40
CA GLU A 549 40.83 18.67 -42.69
C GLU A 549 39.75 19.75 -42.58
N VAL A 550 38.66 19.47 -41.84
CA VAL A 550 37.62 20.47 -41.54
C VAL A 550 38.24 21.67 -40.80
N SER A 551 39.05 21.41 -39.77
CA SER A 551 39.69 22.43 -38.93
C SER A 551 40.65 23.34 -39.69
N GLN A 552 41.18 22.88 -40.83
CA GLN A 552 42.07 23.65 -41.70
C GLN A 552 41.31 24.42 -42.80
N LYS A 553 40.29 23.80 -43.42
CA LYS A 553 39.65 24.34 -44.63
C LYS A 553 38.44 25.25 -44.38
N PHE A 554 37.82 25.22 -43.20
CA PHE A 554 36.56 25.95 -42.94
C PHE A 554 36.64 27.47 -43.10
N ILE A 555 37.85 28.05 -43.03
CA ILE A 555 38.12 29.49 -43.18
C ILE A 555 37.84 29.95 -44.61
N ASP A 556 37.95 29.06 -45.61
CA ASP A 556 37.64 29.38 -46.99
C ASP A 556 36.12 29.49 -47.19
N VAL A 557 35.68 30.66 -47.64
CA VAL A 557 34.26 30.95 -47.91
C VAL A 557 33.72 30.05 -49.01
N ASN A 558 34.53 29.73 -50.03
CA ASN A 558 34.10 28.87 -51.14
C ASN A 558 33.83 27.44 -50.66
N ILE A 559 34.70 26.90 -49.80
CA ILE A 559 34.50 25.61 -49.15
C ILE A 559 33.19 25.60 -48.34
N GLY A 560 32.92 26.68 -47.60
CA GLY A 560 31.66 26.81 -46.86
C GLY A 560 30.42 26.86 -47.74
N LEU A 561 30.51 27.41 -48.96
CA LEU A 561 29.42 27.44 -49.95
C LEU A 561 29.24 26.07 -50.63
N GLU A 562 30.32 25.37 -50.92
CA GLU A 562 30.28 24.01 -51.47
C GLU A 562 29.70 23.01 -50.46
N ALA A 563 30.13 23.08 -49.20
CA ALA A 563 29.57 22.29 -48.12
C ALA A 563 28.05 22.55 -47.95
N ASP A 564 27.62 23.81 -48.09
CA ASP A 564 26.19 24.18 -48.06
C ASP A 564 25.39 23.53 -49.19
N LYS A 565 25.94 23.54 -50.41
CA LYS A 565 25.33 22.90 -51.58
C LYS A 565 25.23 21.39 -51.38
N ARG A 566 26.30 20.77 -50.86
CA ARG A 566 26.34 19.32 -50.60
C ARG A 566 25.32 18.92 -49.54
N LEU A 567 25.22 19.64 -48.42
CA LEU A 567 24.19 19.41 -47.40
C LEU A 567 22.76 19.54 -47.94
N LYS A 568 22.49 20.54 -48.80
CA LYS A 568 21.18 20.67 -49.46
C LYS A 568 20.86 19.47 -50.35
N GLN A 569 21.84 18.98 -51.10
CA GLN A 569 21.67 17.81 -51.94
C GLN A 569 21.34 16.58 -51.08
N ILE A 570 22.13 16.32 -50.04
CA ILE A 570 21.89 15.21 -49.10
C ILE A 570 20.51 15.34 -48.44
N ASN A 571 20.10 16.56 -48.05
CA ASN A 571 18.77 16.78 -47.48
C ASN A 571 17.64 16.40 -48.45
N ILE A 572 17.80 16.66 -49.75
CA ILE A 572 16.81 16.25 -50.77
C ILE A 572 16.81 14.74 -50.94
N GLU A 573 17.98 14.10 -50.98
CA GLU A 573 18.11 12.63 -51.06
C GLU A 573 17.45 11.95 -49.85
N LEU A 574 17.70 12.44 -48.64
CA LEU A 574 17.04 11.99 -47.41
C LEU A 574 15.51 12.18 -47.45
N LEU A 575 15.04 13.29 -48.03
CA LEU A 575 13.60 13.54 -48.16
C LEU A 575 12.93 12.56 -49.14
N GLN A 576 13.60 12.22 -50.24
CA GLN A 576 13.12 11.21 -51.19
C GLN A 576 13.06 9.81 -50.57
N ASP A 577 14.02 9.51 -49.70
CA ASP A 577 14.13 8.24 -48.97
C ASP A 577 13.25 8.15 -47.71
N ASP A 578 12.51 9.22 -47.36
CA ASP A 578 11.80 9.35 -46.08
C ASP A 578 12.68 9.09 -44.85
N LYS A 579 13.94 9.54 -44.89
CA LYS A 579 14.93 9.41 -43.80
C LYS A 579 15.24 10.75 -43.17
N ILE A 580 15.55 10.70 -41.88
CA ILE A 580 15.97 11.84 -41.06
C ILE A 580 17.26 11.47 -40.35
N ILE A 581 18.22 12.40 -40.30
CA ILE A 581 19.43 12.29 -39.49
C ILE A 581 19.41 13.43 -38.47
N THR A 582 19.52 13.09 -37.18
CA THR A 582 19.51 14.05 -36.07
C THR A 582 20.84 14.06 -35.35
N LEU A 583 21.55 15.18 -35.37
CA LEU A 583 22.82 15.36 -34.67
C LEU A 583 22.59 15.80 -33.22
N VAL A 584 23.10 15.04 -32.25
CA VAL A 584 22.99 15.35 -30.82
C VAL A 584 24.31 15.91 -30.31
N TYR A 585 24.27 17.02 -29.59
CA TYR A 585 25.46 17.70 -29.05
C TYR A 585 25.36 17.72 -27.53
N ASP A 586 26.38 17.23 -26.82
CA ASP A 586 26.52 17.35 -25.36
C ASP A 586 27.96 17.74 -25.00
N GLU A 587 28.19 18.11 -23.74
CA GLU A 587 29.53 18.40 -23.20
C GLU A 587 30.29 19.50 -23.95
N LEU A 588 29.58 20.46 -24.57
CA LEU A 588 30.13 21.57 -25.35
C LEU A 588 30.99 22.57 -24.53
N ASP A 589 30.95 22.45 -23.20
CA ASP A 589 31.66 23.29 -22.23
C ASP A 589 32.98 22.67 -21.74
N ILE A 590 33.24 21.40 -22.07
CA ILE A 590 34.42 20.68 -21.57
C ILE A 590 35.63 20.96 -22.47
N GLY A 591 36.77 21.28 -21.84
CA GLY A 591 38.09 21.41 -22.50
C GLY A 591 38.35 22.74 -23.23
N PHE A 592 37.51 23.75 -23.00
CA PHE A 592 37.62 25.09 -23.56
C PHE A 592 37.85 26.16 -22.46
N THR A 593 38.33 27.34 -22.84
CA THR A 593 38.20 28.52 -21.97
C THR A 593 36.76 29.03 -22.00
N GLU A 594 36.31 29.70 -20.93
CA GLU A 594 34.94 30.24 -20.83
C GLU A 594 34.59 31.16 -22.01
N GLU A 595 35.53 31.99 -22.47
CA GLU A 595 35.37 32.86 -23.64
C GLU A 595 35.22 32.05 -24.95
N THR A 596 36.08 31.06 -25.15
CA THR A 596 36.05 30.21 -26.36
C THR A 596 34.76 29.39 -26.43
N SER A 597 34.31 28.78 -25.33
CA SER A 597 33.05 28.04 -25.26
C SER A 597 31.86 28.90 -25.64
N ILE A 598 31.76 30.11 -25.07
CA ILE A 598 30.62 30.99 -25.32
C ILE A 598 30.51 31.31 -26.81
N ILE A 599 31.62 31.62 -27.48
CA ILE A 599 31.61 31.97 -28.90
C ILE A 599 31.27 30.75 -29.76
N LEU A 600 31.89 29.59 -29.50
CA LEU A 600 31.63 28.34 -30.24
C LEU A 600 30.17 27.90 -30.14
N ILE A 601 29.62 27.91 -28.92
CA ILE A 601 28.23 27.51 -28.66
C ILE A 601 27.26 28.53 -29.25
N THR A 602 27.56 29.83 -29.15
CA THR A 602 26.74 30.88 -29.79
C THR A 602 26.64 30.63 -31.29
N ALA A 603 27.76 30.38 -31.96
CA ALA A 603 27.78 30.10 -33.40
C ALA A 603 27.03 28.79 -33.76
N LEU A 604 27.13 27.74 -32.93
CA LEU A 604 26.38 26.49 -33.14
C LEU A 604 24.86 26.71 -33.04
N VAL A 605 24.41 27.46 -32.03
CA VAL A 605 22.99 27.76 -31.85
C VAL A 605 22.48 28.64 -32.99
N SER A 606 23.24 29.66 -33.39
CA SER A 606 22.90 30.51 -34.55
C SER A 606 22.85 29.72 -35.86
N PHE A 607 23.80 28.80 -36.08
CA PHE A 607 23.81 27.90 -37.23
C PHE A 607 22.49 27.12 -37.34
N TRP A 608 22.09 26.42 -36.28
CA TRP A 608 20.87 25.63 -36.30
C TRP A 608 19.61 26.50 -36.36
N GLN A 609 19.58 27.63 -35.65
CA GLN A 609 18.47 28.58 -35.72
C GLN A 609 18.22 29.08 -37.15
N ASN A 610 19.29 29.43 -37.87
CA ASN A 610 19.21 29.97 -39.23
C ASN A 610 18.91 28.91 -40.29
N ASN A 611 19.18 27.63 -40.01
CA ASN A 611 19.11 26.56 -41.01
C ASN A 611 18.06 25.47 -40.69
N ILE A 612 17.29 25.57 -39.60
CA ILE A 612 16.30 24.55 -39.20
C ILE A 612 15.27 24.22 -40.28
N TYR A 613 14.77 25.24 -41.00
CA TYR A 613 13.81 25.03 -42.10
C TYR A 613 14.49 24.67 -43.43
N LYS A 614 15.79 25.00 -43.56
CA LYS A 614 16.57 24.77 -44.76
C LYS A 614 17.02 23.31 -44.87
N TYR A 615 17.30 22.68 -43.73
CA TYR A 615 17.68 21.27 -43.64
C TYR A 615 16.59 20.48 -42.90
N SER A 616 15.43 20.30 -43.53
CA SER A 616 14.27 19.65 -42.90
C SER A 616 14.52 18.20 -42.45
N GLN A 617 15.43 17.48 -43.11
CA GLN A 617 15.79 16.09 -42.82
C GLN A 617 17.12 15.94 -42.09
N ILE A 618 17.93 17.00 -42.01
CA ILE A 618 19.18 17.01 -41.21
C ILE A 618 18.93 17.94 -40.01
N ARG A 619 18.64 17.33 -38.86
CA ARG A 619 18.14 18.02 -37.66
C ARG A 619 19.20 18.03 -36.57
N SER A 620 18.92 18.72 -35.47
CA SER A 620 19.81 18.68 -34.31
C SER A 620 19.09 18.70 -32.97
N LYS A 621 19.84 18.30 -31.93
CA LYS A 621 19.50 18.37 -30.52
C LYS A 621 20.73 18.85 -29.75
N VAL A 622 20.80 20.15 -29.51
CA VAL A 622 21.85 20.81 -28.73
C VAL A 622 21.46 20.77 -27.25
N LEU A 623 22.09 19.88 -26.48
CA LEU A 623 21.89 19.75 -25.05
C LEU A 623 22.79 20.78 -24.34
N LEU A 624 22.17 21.74 -23.65
CA LEU A 624 22.91 22.83 -23.02
C LEU A 624 22.43 23.08 -21.59
N ARG A 625 23.31 23.61 -20.76
CA ARG A 625 22.96 24.04 -19.41
C ARG A 625 22.33 25.43 -19.41
N ASN A 626 21.39 25.64 -18.48
CA ASN A 626 20.67 26.93 -18.37
C ASN A 626 21.59 28.12 -18.07
N ASP A 627 22.63 27.94 -17.26
CA ASP A 627 23.58 28.99 -16.90
C ASP A 627 24.45 29.40 -18.09
N ILE A 628 24.94 28.43 -18.87
CA ILE A 628 25.68 28.69 -20.10
C ILE A 628 24.79 29.37 -21.14
N PHE A 629 23.55 28.91 -21.33
CA PHE A 629 22.61 29.55 -22.25
C PHE A 629 22.37 31.05 -21.92
N LYS A 630 22.36 31.40 -20.63
CA LYS A 630 22.20 32.79 -20.19
C LYS A 630 23.40 33.65 -20.60
N THR A 631 24.62 33.11 -20.63
CA THR A 631 25.84 33.86 -21.00
C THR A 631 26.05 34.01 -22.51
N LEU A 632 25.36 33.21 -23.34
CA LEU A 632 25.49 33.30 -24.81
C LEU A 632 25.04 34.68 -25.35
N ASN A 633 25.72 35.17 -26.38
CA ASN A 633 25.42 36.46 -27.02
C ASN A 633 24.64 36.24 -28.33
N ILE A 634 23.37 35.88 -28.22
CA ILE A 634 22.49 35.61 -29.37
C ILE A 634 21.51 36.78 -29.53
N GLU A 635 21.40 37.31 -30.75
CA GLU A 635 20.41 38.33 -31.09
C GLU A 635 18.99 37.79 -30.90
N ASN A 636 18.18 38.50 -30.10
CA ASN A 636 16.79 38.17 -29.79
C ASN A 636 16.53 36.72 -29.32
N LYS A 637 17.05 36.35 -28.13
CA LYS A 637 16.83 35.05 -27.48
C LYS A 637 15.35 34.62 -27.38
N THR A 638 14.40 35.55 -27.40
CA THR A 638 12.95 35.27 -27.41
C THR A 638 12.50 34.50 -28.67
N HIS A 639 13.18 34.66 -29.80
CA HIS A 639 12.84 33.91 -31.02
C HIS A 639 13.19 32.42 -30.92
N LEU A 640 14.02 32.02 -29.95
CA LEU A 640 14.35 30.63 -29.67
C LEU A 640 13.29 29.94 -28.79
N ASP A 641 12.29 30.66 -28.28
CA ASP A 641 11.31 30.10 -27.35
C ASP A 641 10.48 28.96 -27.98
N LEU A 642 10.23 29.02 -29.29
CA LEU A 642 9.56 27.96 -30.03
C LEU A 642 10.46 26.77 -30.37
N ASN A 643 11.78 26.96 -30.31
CA ASN A 643 12.77 25.96 -30.69
C ASN A 643 13.49 25.33 -29.50
N LYS A 644 13.11 25.71 -28.27
CA LYS A 644 13.73 25.25 -27.04
C LYS A 644 12.79 24.38 -26.21
N TYR A 645 13.37 23.38 -25.56
CA TYR A 645 12.72 22.56 -24.54
C TYR A 645 13.53 22.63 -23.25
N GLU A 646 12.86 22.78 -22.10
CA GLU A 646 13.53 22.82 -20.79
C GLU A 646 13.28 21.52 -20.03
N LEU A 647 14.35 20.75 -19.84
CA LEU A 647 14.36 19.46 -19.15
C LEU A 647 14.20 19.65 -17.63
N LYS A 648 12.94 19.71 -17.21
CA LYS A 648 12.50 19.76 -15.81
C LYS A 648 11.72 18.50 -15.46
N TRP A 649 11.81 18.09 -14.20
CA TRP A 649 11.15 16.90 -13.68
C TRP A 649 10.06 17.33 -12.69
N ASN A 650 8.83 16.88 -12.93
CA ASN A 650 7.71 17.11 -12.02
C ASN A 650 7.64 16.00 -10.94
N GLU A 651 6.76 16.19 -9.95
CA GLU A 651 6.59 15.24 -8.85
C GLU A 651 6.27 13.82 -9.33
N LYS A 652 5.30 13.66 -10.24
CA LYS A 652 4.91 12.36 -10.80
C LYS A 652 6.13 11.66 -11.40
N GLU A 653 6.89 12.36 -12.26
CA GLU A 653 8.05 11.78 -12.93
C GLU A 653 9.18 11.41 -11.98
N ILE A 654 9.42 12.22 -10.93
CA ILE A 654 10.45 11.92 -9.91
C ILE A 654 10.10 10.65 -9.13
N LEU A 655 8.84 10.50 -8.70
CA LEU A 655 8.41 9.32 -7.97
C LEU A 655 8.35 8.09 -8.89
N SER A 656 7.83 8.24 -10.11
CA SER A 656 7.81 7.17 -11.10
C SER A 656 9.21 6.70 -11.51
N LEU A 657 10.20 7.60 -11.53
CA LEU A 657 11.60 7.25 -11.77
C LEU A 657 12.13 6.27 -10.71
N ILE A 658 11.82 6.50 -9.43
CA ILE A 658 12.19 5.58 -8.34
C ILE A 658 11.55 4.22 -8.58
N LEU A 659 10.24 4.20 -8.86
CA LEU A 659 9.50 2.96 -9.08
C LEU A 659 10.02 2.19 -10.30
N LYS A 660 10.26 2.88 -11.43
CA LYS A 660 10.81 2.26 -12.64
C LYS A 660 12.09 1.48 -12.34
N ILE A 661 12.99 2.06 -11.55
CA ILE A 661 14.24 1.40 -11.20
C ILE A 661 13.99 0.13 -10.38
N PHE A 662 13.09 0.18 -9.40
CA PHE A 662 12.73 -1.00 -8.59
C PHE A 662 12.14 -2.10 -9.47
N ILE A 663 11.22 -1.75 -10.36
CA ILE A 663 10.54 -2.69 -11.26
C ILE A 663 11.52 -3.37 -12.20
N ALA A 664 12.43 -2.58 -12.77
CA ALA A 664 13.42 -3.08 -13.71
C ALA A 664 14.56 -3.85 -13.04
N ALA A 665 14.82 -3.58 -11.75
CA ALA A 665 15.86 -4.26 -10.97
C ALA A 665 15.38 -5.59 -10.40
N LEU A 666 14.10 -5.71 -10.05
CA LEU A 666 13.59 -6.80 -9.24
C LEU A 666 12.73 -7.78 -10.03
N THR A 667 12.78 -9.05 -9.64
CA THR A 667 11.87 -10.09 -10.17
C THR A 667 10.46 -9.90 -9.62
N THR A 668 9.47 -10.55 -10.22
CA THR A 668 8.10 -10.52 -9.71
C THR A 668 8.02 -11.00 -8.26
N GLU A 669 8.74 -12.08 -7.93
CA GLU A 669 8.81 -12.63 -6.57
C GLU A 669 9.46 -11.65 -5.58
N GLU A 670 10.55 -10.98 -5.98
CA GLU A 670 11.21 -9.96 -5.15
C GLU A 670 10.29 -8.74 -4.92
N LEU A 671 9.52 -8.32 -5.93
CA LEU A 671 8.53 -7.23 -5.80
C LEU A 671 7.35 -7.64 -4.91
N ASP A 672 6.94 -8.91 -4.94
CA ASP A 672 5.92 -9.47 -4.05
C ASP A 672 6.40 -9.43 -2.58
N ILE A 673 7.67 -9.74 -2.32
CA ILE A 673 8.27 -9.71 -0.96
C ILE A 673 8.17 -8.32 -0.32
N ILE A 674 8.33 -7.25 -1.12
CA ILE A 674 8.24 -5.85 -0.66
C ILE A 674 6.86 -5.22 -0.89
N ASN A 675 5.83 -6.04 -1.18
CA ASN A 675 4.44 -5.64 -1.41
C ASN A 675 4.21 -4.65 -2.58
N LEU A 676 5.20 -4.45 -3.46
CA LEU A 676 5.09 -3.52 -4.59
C LEU A 676 4.36 -4.12 -5.79
N SER A 677 4.31 -5.44 -5.88
CA SER A 677 3.80 -6.16 -7.02
C SER A 677 2.36 -5.78 -7.42
N ASN A 678 1.41 -5.68 -6.50
CA ASN A 678 0.00 -5.46 -6.83
C ASN A 678 -0.29 -4.04 -7.34
N ILE A 679 0.44 -3.05 -6.84
CA ILE A 679 0.32 -1.66 -7.29
C ILE A 679 0.90 -1.53 -8.70
N ILE A 680 1.89 -2.35 -9.04
CA ILE A 680 2.64 -2.26 -10.30
C ILE A 680 2.12 -3.26 -11.35
N LYS A 681 1.52 -4.38 -10.95
CA LYS A 681 1.02 -5.48 -11.82
C LYS A 681 -0.18 -5.10 -12.70
N ARG A 682 -0.71 -3.87 -12.59
CA ARG A 682 -1.65 -3.28 -13.57
C ARG A 682 -0.89 -2.87 -14.84
N LYS A 683 -0.36 -3.89 -15.53
CA LYS A 683 0.71 -3.90 -16.53
C LYS A 683 0.39 -3.33 -17.91
N ASN A 684 -0.85 -2.95 -18.22
CA ASN A 684 -1.28 -2.69 -19.61
C ASN A 684 -0.24 -1.87 -20.39
N ASP A 685 0.43 -2.49 -21.38
CA ASP A 685 1.26 -1.96 -22.47
C ASP A 685 1.75 -0.50 -22.35
N LYS A 686 2.35 -0.12 -21.22
CA LYS A 686 2.79 1.24 -20.95
C LYS A 686 4.28 1.39 -21.18
N VAL A 687 4.66 2.49 -21.83
CA VAL A 687 6.03 2.83 -22.25
C VAL A 687 7.07 2.73 -21.13
N ASN A 688 6.69 3.11 -19.90
CA ASN A 688 7.57 3.06 -18.73
C ASN A 688 7.34 1.85 -17.81
N GLU A 689 6.32 1.00 -18.05
CA GLU A 689 5.98 -0.11 -17.14
C GLU A 689 5.67 0.34 -15.70
N VAL A 690 5.23 1.58 -15.50
CA VAL A 690 4.78 2.15 -14.22
C VAL A 690 3.30 2.58 -14.38
N VAL A 691 2.54 2.52 -13.29
CA VAL A 691 1.17 3.08 -13.25
C VAL A 691 1.18 4.60 -13.49
N ASP A 692 0.11 5.13 -14.08
CA ASP A 692 0.02 6.57 -14.40
C ASP A 692 -0.65 7.40 -13.30
N ASN A 693 -1.36 6.76 -12.39
CA ASN A 693 -2.09 7.44 -11.33
C ASN A 693 -1.10 7.88 -10.23
N LEU A 694 -1.04 9.19 -9.97
CA LEU A 694 -0.14 9.77 -8.97
C LEU A 694 -0.40 9.25 -7.55
N GLU A 695 -1.66 8.96 -7.17
CA GLU A 695 -1.96 8.40 -5.86
C GLU A 695 -1.45 6.97 -5.71
N GLU A 696 -1.59 6.15 -6.75
CA GLU A 696 -1.02 4.78 -6.76
C GLU A 696 0.52 4.82 -6.70
N ILE A 697 1.14 5.77 -7.41
CA ILE A 697 2.59 6.02 -7.33
C ILE A 697 2.99 6.40 -5.89
N ARG A 698 2.25 7.31 -5.24
CA ARG A 698 2.49 7.72 -3.85
C ARG A 698 2.37 6.53 -2.89
N GLU A 699 1.36 5.70 -3.04
CA GLU A 699 1.18 4.48 -2.25
C GLU A 699 2.37 3.52 -2.40
N ALA A 700 2.86 3.30 -3.61
CA ALA A 700 4.06 2.48 -3.83
C ALA A 700 5.31 3.09 -3.16
N ILE A 701 5.47 4.41 -3.19
CA ILE A 701 6.56 5.09 -2.47
C ILE A 701 6.45 4.88 -0.96
N TYR A 702 5.24 4.80 -0.40
CA TYR A 702 4.99 4.47 1.01
C TYR A 702 5.15 2.98 1.38
N LEU A 703 5.47 2.13 0.41
CA LEU A 703 5.93 0.76 0.67
C LEU A 703 7.46 0.67 0.62
N ILE A 704 8.12 1.58 -0.10
CA ILE A 704 9.59 1.70 -0.07
C ILE A 704 10.01 2.42 1.23
N PHE A 705 9.29 3.47 1.60
CA PHE A 705 9.51 4.28 2.79
C PHE A 705 8.28 4.27 3.69
N ASP A 706 8.35 4.80 4.92
CA ASP A 706 7.15 5.10 5.71
C ASP A 706 6.38 6.29 5.08
N LYS A 707 5.04 6.27 5.12
CA LYS A 707 4.20 7.40 4.68
C LYS A 707 4.59 8.69 5.39
N ARG A 708 4.97 8.62 6.67
CA ARG A 708 5.34 9.78 7.49
C ARG A 708 6.80 9.73 7.94
N VAL A 709 7.57 10.76 7.58
CA VAL A 709 8.99 10.89 7.97
C VAL A 709 9.17 11.39 9.43
N ALA A 710 8.13 11.94 10.06
CA ALA A 710 8.13 12.38 11.46
C ALA A 710 6.70 12.44 12.04
N LEU A 711 6.56 12.65 13.36
CA LEU A 711 5.29 12.90 14.04
C LEU A 711 4.63 14.18 13.46
N ASN A 712 3.82 13.99 12.40
CA ASN A 712 2.79 14.90 11.88
C ASN A 712 3.20 16.18 11.12
N ARG A 713 4.20 16.16 10.22
CA ARG A 713 4.49 17.38 9.41
C ARG A 713 4.48 17.21 7.88
N HIS A 714 5.08 16.17 7.30
CA HIS A 714 5.04 15.95 5.85
C HIS A 714 4.98 14.46 5.49
N THR A 715 4.22 14.13 4.44
CA THR A 715 4.23 12.82 3.78
C THR A 715 5.53 12.62 3.00
N MET A 716 5.92 11.37 2.72
CA MET A 716 7.22 11.07 2.12
C MET A 716 7.41 11.69 0.73
N ASP A 717 6.38 11.69 -0.12
CA ASP A 717 6.34 12.39 -1.40
C ASP A 717 6.66 13.90 -1.24
N LYS A 718 5.94 14.59 -0.35
CA LYS A 718 6.17 16.02 -0.04
C LYS A 718 7.55 16.25 0.57
N TRP A 719 8.03 15.31 1.39
CA TRP A 719 9.36 15.38 1.98
C TRP A 719 10.43 15.28 0.90
N ILE A 720 10.34 14.32 -0.02
CA ILE A 720 11.26 14.17 -1.17
C ILE A 720 11.27 15.48 -1.95
N MET A 721 10.09 16.01 -2.27
CA MET A 721 9.98 17.22 -3.07
C MET A 721 10.60 18.43 -2.39
N THR A 722 10.33 18.61 -1.10
CA THR A 722 10.80 19.77 -0.33
C THR A 722 12.29 19.69 0.01
N ARG A 723 12.80 18.49 0.30
CA ARG A 723 14.15 18.30 0.86
C ARG A 723 15.21 18.07 -0.20
N LEU A 724 14.85 17.52 -1.36
CA LEU A 724 15.80 17.30 -2.46
C LEU A 724 15.84 18.44 -3.48
N SER A 725 14.88 19.37 -3.43
CA SER A 725 14.85 20.52 -4.33
C SER A 725 16.00 21.50 -4.09
N ASP A 726 16.47 22.10 -5.18
CA ASP A 726 17.32 23.29 -5.13
C ASP A 726 16.51 24.57 -4.85
N ALA A 727 17.15 25.74 -4.91
CA ALA A 727 16.49 27.02 -4.64
C ALA A 727 15.43 27.42 -5.67
N LYS A 728 15.39 26.74 -6.82
CA LYS A 728 14.40 26.95 -7.89
C LYS A 728 13.27 25.92 -7.84
N GLY A 729 13.23 25.07 -6.80
CA GLY A 729 12.24 24.01 -6.68
C GLY A 729 12.48 22.84 -7.63
N LEU A 730 13.70 22.69 -8.18
CA LEU A 730 14.01 21.64 -9.15
C LEU A 730 14.72 20.45 -8.48
N ILE A 731 14.29 19.25 -8.87
CA ILE A 731 14.92 17.98 -8.50
C ILE A 731 15.43 17.34 -9.77
N THR A 732 16.61 16.74 -9.70
CA THR A 732 17.25 16.09 -10.84
C THR A 732 17.38 14.59 -10.60
N PRO A 733 17.29 13.74 -11.64
CA PRO A 733 17.43 12.29 -11.52
C PRO A 733 18.70 11.86 -10.77
N ARG A 734 19.82 12.56 -10.99
CA ARG A 734 21.08 12.26 -10.30
C ARG A 734 20.96 12.40 -8.78
N VAL A 735 20.25 13.42 -8.29
CA VAL A 735 19.99 13.61 -6.86
C VAL A 735 19.14 12.47 -6.32
N VAL A 736 18.12 12.05 -7.07
CA VAL A 736 17.25 10.91 -6.70
C VAL A 736 18.05 9.61 -6.60
N TYR A 737 18.90 9.31 -7.59
CA TYR A 737 19.74 8.10 -7.56
C TYR A 737 20.66 8.08 -6.34
N LYS A 738 21.29 9.22 -6.03
CA LYS A 738 22.17 9.35 -4.87
C LYS A 738 21.39 9.24 -3.56
N PHE A 739 20.22 9.85 -3.48
CA PHE A 739 19.32 9.75 -2.33
C PHE A 739 18.91 8.30 -2.05
N MET A 740 18.49 7.57 -3.07
CA MET A 740 18.14 6.15 -2.92
C MET A 740 19.35 5.31 -2.51
N LEU A 741 20.51 5.53 -3.14
CA LEU A 741 21.76 4.82 -2.80
C LEU A 741 22.14 5.00 -1.33
N GLU A 742 22.16 6.25 -0.84
CA GLU A 742 22.53 6.52 0.56
C GLU A 742 21.49 6.00 1.55
N SER A 743 20.20 6.00 1.17
CA SER A 743 19.14 5.43 2.00
C SER A 743 19.29 3.91 2.13
N ILE A 744 19.56 3.20 1.03
CA ILE A 744 19.77 1.75 1.01
C ILE A 744 21.05 1.37 1.79
N LYS A 745 22.15 2.11 1.59
CA LYS A 745 23.39 1.90 2.35
C LYS A 745 23.20 2.07 3.85
N GLN A 746 22.41 3.08 4.24
CA GLN A 746 22.09 3.30 5.65
C GLN A 746 21.31 2.10 6.22
N GLU A 747 20.33 1.58 5.49
CA GLU A 747 19.56 0.40 5.91
C GLU A 747 20.46 -0.84 6.08
N LEU A 748 21.29 -1.14 5.08
CA LEU A 748 22.22 -2.27 5.10
C LEU A 748 23.24 -2.19 6.25
N SER A 749 23.66 -0.97 6.63
CA SER A 749 24.67 -0.78 7.68
C SER A 749 24.19 -1.11 9.10
N LEU A 750 22.88 -1.16 9.34
CA LEU A 750 22.33 -1.24 10.69
C LEU A 750 22.00 -2.66 11.15
N SER A 751 22.13 -3.67 10.28
CA SER A 751 21.69 -5.06 10.53
C SER A 751 20.26 -5.15 11.09
N ILE A 752 19.44 -4.14 10.84
CA ILE A 752 18.04 -4.09 11.25
C ILE A 752 17.27 -4.98 10.26
N ARG A 753 16.54 -5.97 10.77
CA ARG A 753 15.59 -6.72 9.93
C ARG A 753 14.49 -5.75 9.51
N PRO A 754 14.30 -5.50 8.20
CA PRO A 754 13.28 -4.55 7.78
C PRO A 754 11.90 -5.07 8.23
N THR A 755 11.08 -4.16 8.74
CA THR A 755 9.71 -4.47 9.14
C THR A 755 8.85 -4.66 7.89
N LYS A 756 7.92 -5.61 7.92
CA LYS A 756 7.07 -5.99 6.77
C LYS A 756 6.17 -4.87 6.21
N SER A 757 6.12 -3.69 6.83
CA SER A 757 5.29 -2.56 6.40
C SER A 757 5.95 -1.64 5.35
N HIS A 758 7.29 -1.54 5.34
CA HIS A 758 8.04 -0.73 4.37
C HIS A 758 9.53 -1.14 4.33
N LEU A 759 10.19 -0.98 3.17
CA LEU A 759 11.54 -1.49 2.93
C LEU A 759 12.65 -0.75 3.71
N LEU A 760 12.63 0.58 3.72
CA LEU A 760 13.69 1.42 4.30
C LEU A 760 13.28 1.94 5.69
N THR A 761 13.30 1.05 6.68
CA THR A 761 12.76 1.33 8.02
C THR A 761 13.57 2.32 8.84
N SER A 762 14.87 2.34 8.64
CA SER A 762 15.77 3.22 9.37
C SER A 762 15.68 4.68 8.89
N PHE A 763 15.11 4.91 7.70
CA PHE A 763 15.07 6.22 7.05
C PHE A 763 14.55 7.32 7.96
N LYS A 764 13.46 7.07 8.68
CA LYS A 764 12.83 8.03 9.59
C LYS A 764 13.81 8.60 10.63
N LYS A 765 14.65 7.72 11.18
CA LYS A 765 15.64 8.05 12.22
C LYS A 765 16.87 8.74 11.63
N TYR A 766 17.30 8.35 10.44
CA TYR A 766 18.58 8.77 9.84
C TYR A 766 18.44 9.72 8.63
N SER A 767 17.23 10.24 8.37
CA SER A 767 16.95 11.11 7.22
C SER A 767 17.88 12.33 7.11
N ASN A 768 18.27 12.95 8.23
CA ASN A 768 19.23 14.06 8.25
C ASN A 768 20.66 13.62 7.87
N GLU A 769 21.10 12.44 8.30
CA GLU A 769 22.42 11.89 7.96
C GLU A 769 22.48 11.50 6.48
N ILE A 770 21.40 10.91 5.96
CA ILE A 770 21.23 10.62 4.53
C ILE A 770 21.28 11.93 3.73
N LEU A 771 20.51 12.95 4.13
CA LEU A 771 20.54 14.26 3.48
C LEU A 771 21.92 14.91 3.54
N LYS A 772 22.68 14.72 4.63
CA LYS A 772 24.05 15.21 4.74
C LYS A 772 24.93 14.63 3.64
N LYS A 773 24.94 13.31 3.46
CA LYS A 773 25.74 12.62 2.43
C LYS A 773 25.31 13.01 1.01
N VAL A 774 24.01 13.15 0.77
CA VAL A 774 23.47 13.62 -0.52
C VAL A 774 23.91 15.07 -0.78
N GLY A 775 23.86 15.93 0.23
CA GLY A 775 24.27 17.33 0.16
C GLY A 775 25.77 17.50 -0.09
N GLU A 776 26.62 16.78 0.64
CA GLU A 776 28.08 16.75 0.46
C GLU A 776 28.45 16.40 -0.99
N HIS A 777 27.87 15.32 -1.53
CA HIS A 777 28.10 14.92 -2.90
C HIS A 777 27.68 16.01 -3.91
N LYS A 778 26.53 16.65 -3.66
CA LYS A 778 26.06 17.74 -4.53
C LYS A 778 27.01 18.94 -4.47
N ILE A 779 27.53 19.28 -3.29
CA ILE A 779 28.52 20.34 -3.10
C ILE A 779 29.81 20.01 -3.85
N ASP A 780 30.30 18.77 -3.77
CA ASP A 780 31.48 18.30 -4.51
C ASP A 780 31.29 18.40 -6.03
N GLU A 781 30.09 18.08 -6.53
CA GLU A 781 29.77 18.28 -7.95
C GLU A 781 29.84 19.74 -8.36
N TYR A 782 29.37 20.67 -7.54
CA TYR A 782 29.53 22.11 -7.82
C TYR A 782 31.00 22.55 -7.73
N ASN A 783 31.77 22.03 -6.77
CA ASN A 783 33.18 22.36 -6.59
C ASN A 783 34.07 21.89 -7.74
N ALA A 784 33.81 20.69 -8.27
CA ALA A 784 34.51 20.15 -9.43
C ALA A 784 34.40 21.07 -10.65
N GLU A 785 33.32 21.84 -10.72
CA GLU A 785 33.01 22.71 -11.85
C GLU A 785 33.41 24.17 -11.59
N TYR A 786 33.09 24.68 -10.40
CA TYR A 786 33.41 26.05 -10.00
C TYR A 786 34.50 26.04 -8.94
N LYS A 787 35.77 25.97 -9.39
CA LYS A 787 36.95 25.88 -8.52
C LYS A 787 37.04 26.96 -7.42
N THR A 788 36.34 28.08 -7.56
CA THR A 788 36.31 29.19 -6.59
C THR A 788 35.17 29.11 -5.57
N TYR A 789 34.20 28.20 -5.73
CA TYR A 789 33.03 28.11 -4.84
C TYR A 789 33.37 27.56 -3.47
N ASN A 790 34.41 26.73 -3.34
CA ASN A 790 34.94 26.28 -2.05
C ASN A 790 35.17 27.43 -1.05
N ILE A 791 35.70 28.55 -1.55
CA ILE A 791 35.94 29.75 -0.73
C ILE A 791 34.61 30.36 -0.28
N ILE A 792 33.60 30.36 -1.16
CA ILE A 792 32.26 30.89 -0.86
C ILE A 792 31.53 30.00 0.15
N TYR A 793 31.62 28.68 0.01
CA TYR A 793 31.03 27.73 0.95
C TYR A 793 31.64 27.83 2.35
N SER A 794 32.95 28.05 2.44
CA SER A 794 33.61 28.28 3.73
C SER A 794 33.04 29.50 4.47
N LYS A 795 32.59 30.52 3.75
CA LYS A 795 31.93 31.71 4.33
C LYS A 795 30.52 31.39 4.76
N LEU A 796 29.75 30.66 3.95
CA LEU A 796 28.42 30.18 4.34
C LEU A 796 28.49 29.33 5.63
N ASN A 797 29.47 28.43 5.74
CA ASN A 797 29.67 27.62 6.94
C ASN A 797 29.95 28.47 8.19
N LYS A 798 30.68 29.59 8.05
CA LYS A 798 30.95 30.52 9.16
C LYS A 798 29.70 31.29 9.60
N ILE A 799 28.84 31.67 8.64
CA ILE A 799 27.52 32.24 8.94
C ILE A 799 26.69 31.23 9.75
N GLY A 800 26.79 29.94 9.42
CA GLY A 800 26.29 28.84 10.24
C GLY A 800 24.76 28.69 10.28
N GLN A 801 24.03 29.51 9.52
CA GLN A 801 22.57 29.53 9.48
C GLN A 801 22.01 29.41 8.05
N ARG A 802 20.83 28.78 7.95
CA ARG A 802 20.12 28.57 6.67
C ARG A 802 19.71 29.87 5.97
N ASN A 803 19.17 30.82 6.74
CA ASN A 803 18.70 32.11 6.23
C ASN A 803 19.71 33.17 6.67
N PHE A 804 20.13 34.04 5.77
CA PHE A 804 21.10 35.09 6.06
C PHE A 804 20.86 36.33 5.19
N SER A 805 21.29 37.49 5.67
CA SER A 805 21.23 38.76 4.95
C SER A 805 22.52 39.06 4.17
N TYR A 806 22.46 40.03 3.26
CA TYR A 806 23.66 40.53 2.57
C TYR A 806 24.75 40.99 3.55
N ASP A 807 24.37 41.68 4.63
CA ASP A 807 25.31 42.21 5.62
C ASP A 807 26.02 41.10 6.40
N GLU A 808 25.30 40.02 6.73
CA GLU A 808 25.89 38.83 7.36
C GLU A 808 26.86 38.12 6.41
N PHE A 809 26.52 38.01 5.13
CA PHE A 809 27.41 37.44 4.12
C PHE A 809 28.67 38.30 3.88
N LYS A 810 28.50 39.63 3.88
CA LYS A 810 29.59 40.60 3.70
C LYS A 810 30.61 40.56 4.83
N LYS A 811 30.18 40.32 6.09
CA LYS A 811 31.08 40.22 7.26
C LYS A 811 32.13 39.13 7.15
N GLU A 812 31.87 38.07 6.37
CA GLU A 812 32.80 36.95 6.19
C GLU A 812 33.91 37.22 5.15
N TYR A 813 33.92 38.38 4.49
CA TYR A 813 34.99 38.80 3.61
C TYR A 813 36.05 39.59 4.41
N ILE A 814 37.29 39.10 4.42
CA ILE A 814 38.42 39.76 5.08
C ILE A 814 38.93 40.94 4.22
N GLY A 815 39.16 42.10 4.85
CA GLY A 815 39.72 43.29 4.20
C GLY A 815 38.71 44.12 3.38
N LYS A 816 39.19 45.15 2.67
CA LYS A 816 38.35 45.98 1.78
C LYS A 816 38.01 45.25 0.48
N THR A 817 37.16 44.23 0.55
CA THR A 817 36.58 43.64 -0.67
C THR A 817 35.45 44.53 -1.20
N SER A 818 35.42 44.78 -2.50
CA SER A 818 34.37 45.62 -3.10
C SER A 818 33.00 44.93 -3.08
N ASP A 819 31.94 45.71 -2.84
CA ASP A 819 30.55 45.22 -2.88
C ASP A 819 30.22 44.56 -4.22
N LYS A 820 30.79 45.06 -5.32
CA LYS A 820 30.65 44.46 -6.66
C LYS A 820 31.12 43.01 -6.71
N LYS A 821 32.21 42.65 -6.01
CA LYS A 821 32.71 41.27 -5.98
C LYS A 821 31.82 40.37 -5.11
N ILE A 822 31.37 40.86 -3.96
CA ILE A 822 30.50 40.12 -3.04
C ILE A 822 29.15 39.83 -3.68
N LEU A 823 28.53 40.84 -4.30
CA LEU A 823 27.31 40.68 -5.10
C LEU A 823 27.52 39.74 -6.29
N GLY A 824 28.70 39.79 -6.93
CA GLY A 824 29.07 38.86 -7.99
C GLY A 824 29.10 37.39 -7.52
N ASP A 825 29.65 37.13 -6.33
CA ASP A 825 29.68 35.79 -5.72
C ASP A 825 28.27 35.32 -5.33
N LEU A 826 27.41 36.19 -4.79
CA LEU A 826 26.01 35.86 -4.50
C LEU A 826 25.21 35.56 -5.76
N ASN A 827 25.32 36.41 -6.79
CA ASN A 827 24.63 36.22 -8.06
C ASN A 827 25.01 34.90 -8.73
N LYS A 828 26.26 34.45 -8.57
CA LYS A 828 26.70 33.13 -9.03
C LYS A 828 25.94 31.98 -8.33
N LEU A 829 25.79 32.05 -7.02
CA LEU A 829 25.01 31.06 -6.24
C LEU A 829 23.51 31.09 -6.58
N ILE A 830 22.94 32.28 -6.75
CA ILE A 830 21.51 32.44 -7.11
C ILE A 830 21.25 31.90 -8.52
N ASN A 831 22.08 32.29 -9.49
CA ASN A 831 21.93 31.88 -10.87
C ASN A 831 22.06 30.37 -11.05
N SER A 832 22.91 29.73 -10.25
CA SER A 832 23.10 28.28 -10.27
C SER A 832 22.04 27.51 -9.47
N GLY A 833 21.12 28.20 -8.77
CA GLY A 833 20.08 27.58 -7.94
C GLY A 833 20.59 27.05 -6.59
N PHE A 834 21.82 27.41 -6.21
CA PHE A 834 22.43 26.97 -4.95
C PHE A 834 21.83 27.69 -3.73
N ILE A 835 21.50 28.98 -3.87
CA ILE A 835 20.75 29.75 -2.87
C ILE A 835 19.54 30.43 -3.51
N GLY A 836 18.48 30.62 -2.72
CA GLY A 836 17.32 31.42 -3.08
C GLY A 836 17.42 32.83 -2.53
N GLU A 837 16.72 33.77 -3.16
CA GLU A 837 16.58 35.14 -2.70
C GLU A 837 15.10 35.39 -2.39
N ASN A 838 14.79 35.81 -1.16
CA ASN A 838 13.45 36.17 -0.72
C ASN A 838 13.50 37.57 -0.08
N GLY A 839 13.22 38.60 -0.88
CA GLY A 839 13.31 39.99 -0.46
C GLY A 839 14.74 40.38 -0.07
N LYS A 840 14.98 40.68 1.21
CA LYS A 840 16.30 41.08 1.74
C LYS A 840 17.11 39.91 2.33
N GLN A 841 16.58 38.69 2.28
CA GLN A 841 17.24 37.50 2.83
C GLN A 841 17.56 36.49 1.73
N TYR A 842 18.68 35.83 1.91
CA TYR A 842 19.12 34.67 1.14
C TYR A 842 18.85 33.41 1.93
N GLN A 843 18.46 32.35 1.23
CA GLN A 843 18.10 31.08 1.84
C GLN A 843 18.85 29.92 1.19
N VAL A 844 19.48 29.10 2.02
CA VAL A 844 20.06 27.82 1.59
C VAL A 844 18.98 26.73 1.56
N PRO A 845 18.75 26.05 0.42
CA PRO A 845 17.87 24.91 0.32
C PRO A 845 18.25 23.76 1.27
N TYR A 846 17.26 22.94 1.65
CA TYR A 846 17.46 21.85 2.60
C TYR A 846 18.49 20.81 2.14
N ILE A 847 18.58 20.55 0.84
CA ILE A 847 19.54 19.58 0.29
C ILE A 847 21.01 19.94 0.61
N TYR A 848 21.34 21.22 0.75
CA TYR A 848 22.70 21.66 1.08
C TYR A 848 22.92 21.90 2.57
N LEU A 849 21.84 21.96 3.36
CA LEU A 849 21.86 22.42 4.75
C LEU A 849 22.84 21.61 5.60
N PHE A 850 22.66 20.28 5.64
CA PHE A 850 23.48 19.41 6.46
C PHE A 850 24.88 19.20 5.88
N GLY A 851 25.02 19.21 4.55
CA GLY A 851 26.34 19.11 3.90
C GLY A 851 27.24 20.32 4.14
N LEU A 852 26.67 21.51 4.33
CA LEU A 852 27.36 22.73 4.75
C LEU A 852 27.42 22.89 6.29
N ASN A 853 26.96 21.90 7.07
CA ASN A 853 26.87 21.99 8.54
C ASN A 853 26.11 23.24 9.05
N LEU A 854 25.11 23.70 8.31
CA LEU A 854 24.29 24.86 8.67
C LEU A 854 23.14 24.45 9.60
N LYS A 855 22.74 25.37 10.49
CA LYS A 855 21.57 25.19 11.37
C LYS A 855 20.31 25.76 10.73
N GLN A 856 19.18 25.09 10.98
CA GLN A 856 17.87 25.64 10.66
C GLN A 856 17.56 26.76 11.67
N ASN A 857 17.39 28.00 11.21
CA ASN A 857 16.98 29.09 12.09
C ASN A 857 15.59 28.80 12.65
N ARG A 858 15.47 28.70 13.98
CA ARG A 858 14.20 28.87 14.68
C ARG A 858 13.93 30.38 14.76
N SER A 859 13.62 31.02 13.65
CA SER A 859 13.06 32.37 13.67
C SER A 859 11.56 32.27 13.97
N ASN A 860 11.09 33.07 14.92
CA ASN A 860 9.67 33.29 15.22
C ASN A 860 8.88 33.63 13.95
N THR A 861 8.25 32.65 13.30
CA THR A 861 7.20 32.89 12.30
C THR A 861 6.11 31.84 12.48
N LYS A 862 5.12 32.22 13.27
CA LYS A 862 3.84 31.54 13.47
C LYS A 862 2.89 31.75 12.28
N GLN A 863 3.40 31.93 11.06
CA GLN A 863 2.62 32.53 9.96
C GLN A 863 2.95 32.07 8.53
N GLU A 864 3.66 30.95 8.34
CA GLU A 864 3.82 30.32 7.01
C GLU A 864 3.57 28.80 7.08
N ASP A 865 2.63 28.39 7.94
CA ASP A 865 2.06 27.03 7.94
C ASP A 865 0.56 27.16 7.66
N ASP A 866 0.20 27.33 6.39
CA ASP A 866 -1.12 27.02 5.80
C ASP A 866 -0.91 26.42 4.39
#